data_AF-A0A3P3Y6U5-F1
#
_entry.id   AF-A0A3P3Y6U5-F1
#
_cell.length_a   1.000
_cell.length_b   1.000
_cell.length_c   1.000
_cell.angle_alpha   90.00
_cell.angle_beta   90.00
_cell.angle_gamma   90.00
#
_symmetry.space_group_name_H-M   'P 1'
#
loop_
_entity.id
_entity.type
_entity.pdbx_description
1 polymer ?
#
loop_
_entity_poly.entity_id
_entity_poly.type
_entity_poly.pdbx_seq_one_letter_code
_entity_poly.pdbx_strand_id
1 'polypeptide(L)'
;MSTIAVDDPLHSNPSCPCFNQHGMKIGLVLMDPTSDDFVKTLLTGAQRAADDRDLDLVVYSAASFDIGAQQAAITSMVQRGVTSLIVQIPVSLSSMAPVPILKGLAGQGIRIGSIVAGEAFTSSPDFQPAFHVGNDNYQAGVLAATKLLNAYPAFAANTVCFNPISGLSNFDLRCSGWITTMKAAGKTASQIGAYGKSESLALIQQAVDSGTVKAMFMAGAFKGPAIDAVRGTPGAVGRFLVIAFELDSVTGAELQVSDVVPFIVDTQPYLQGYTAVTLSAAFNLTETDAMATRFFRTGPVIVDQTTPNLARRVQLQSAGYPVCPSVDHPTICFNRTAAVVNNVMNAQTYNGFWSIVRSGLYEAAVDTGVQVHEWLDNSATDTKMAAYLSTLAQQEVQRRDASAQPNATSPMIGVVVAAAGSWTHAAAAIDALHAAVQVPVMGINKVLVGSQTQHSYDSYMLMSNQEAGRQAAQFAWKHGYTKMTCFHETSVVDWTSSDARCYVAESTFRALGGQASYIRVDPQNANTIAQAVAQAIQNGTQIVFSETSAALSPTIDALKASGVYGIGAGKVTAASIGDTNAYMLAELDAGRYLFGVHQSAFLQGYLPTCLFFARAVTGGYTDGNRLLPDPSATFDGTSVTYPIINAGPVIITSASSRYVNCSSALNGPTMLNPGPNDIRDFGFQYVAWPRCDVKPVQSGQVLQVNTFSFSSGHVGSSIAVSAVGGILAAGILAAVGVYRKRAAMKSGSVRFTAVLVACSLAILSLAFLFAMPASRQLCSWRLALFSILVTVVLSVLFAKMLRVYRVFANAMTNGKKASTSDVRVLRDVLVGTSITVIIVILTLAINPPDAVNVEIARGSDSVTVAAMCQYNSTWKWILYGYLALVVLLGCYISYKSWDIPSSFNEARFLTAAFYVIFFTGIVIIPLTELLAEQPQALLLVNIAGMFMATVAVLLCSTGPKLIAAYKNLAVATTQISSGSSKPRGQTFQTTLDSRDQIIKQLQAQINELQRENAALRTGKTRETTQATAGSAGAIVL
;
A
#
# COMPACT_ATOMS: atom_id res chain seq x y z
N MET A 1 28.99 8.04 14.51
CA MET A 1 27.78 8.77 14.96
C MET A 1 27.73 10.07 14.18
N SER A 2 26.81 10.15 13.24
CA SER A 2 26.52 11.37 12.49
C SER A 2 25.13 11.84 12.90
N THR A 3 25.01 13.11 13.21
CA THR A 3 23.78 13.74 13.68
C THR A 3 23.14 14.42 12.48
N ILE A 4 21.93 14.00 12.09
CA ILE A 4 21.16 14.68 11.03
C ILE A 4 20.23 15.66 11.73
N ALA A 5 20.35 16.95 11.41
CA ALA A 5 19.37 17.93 11.81
C ALA A 5 18.11 17.74 10.94
N VAL A 6 16.97 17.53 11.58
CA VAL A 6 15.68 17.60 10.90
C VAL A 6 15.27 19.07 10.96
N ASP A 7 15.40 19.78 9.84
CA ASP A 7 14.72 21.07 9.69
C ASP A 7 13.24 20.79 9.48
N ASP A 8 12.39 21.22 10.40
CA ASP A 8 10.95 21.35 10.18
C ASP A 8 10.69 22.78 9.66
N PRO A 9 10.47 22.97 8.35
CA PRO A 9 10.26 24.29 7.76
C PRO A 9 8.97 24.97 8.25
N LEU A 10 8.06 24.27 8.92
CA LEU A 10 6.83 24.87 9.45
C LEU A 10 7.03 25.55 10.80
N HIS A 11 7.80 24.95 11.71
CA HIS A 11 7.97 25.49 13.07
C HIS A 11 8.74 26.82 13.10
N SER A 12 9.48 27.14 12.05
CA SER A 12 10.23 28.38 11.88
C SER A 12 9.55 29.41 10.99
N ASN A 13 8.40 29.10 10.37
CA ASN A 13 7.71 30.01 9.47
C ASN A 13 6.77 30.95 10.24
N PRO A 14 7.10 32.26 10.39
CA PRO A 14 6.23 33.20 11.10
C PRO A 14 4.87 33.41 10.42
N SER A 15 4.73 33.04 9.13
CA SER A 15 3.46 33.10 8.40
C SER A 15 2.54 31.91 8.70
N CYS A 16 3.06 30.78 9.18
CA CYS A 16 2.27 29.62 9.63
C CYS A 16 2.55 29.33 11.11
N PRO A 17 1.98 30.13 12.05
CA PRO A 17 2.11 29.86 13.47
C PRO A 17 1.53 28.47 13.79
N CYS A 18 2.22 27.73 14.66
CA CYS A 18 1.78 26.42 15.11
C CYS A 18 0.31 26.47 15.55
N PHE A 19 -0.43 25.42 15.23
CA PHE A 19 -1.77 25.19 15.71
C PHE A 19 -1.68 24.46 17.05
N ASN A 20 -2.05 25.13 18.14
CA ASN A 20 -2.25 24.45 19.40
C ASN A 20 -3.56 23.65 19.30
N GLN A 21 -3.47 22.35 19.04
CA GLN A 21 -4.65 21.49 19.10
C GLN A 21 -5.10 21.26 20.55
N HIS A 22 -4.14 21.26 21.47
CA HIS A 22 -4.30 21.05 22.90
C HIS A 22 -4.99 22.26 23.56
N GLY A 23 -6.33 22.23 23.57
CA GLY A 23 -7.17 23.32 24.10
C GLY A 23 -8.08 23.99 23.08
N MET A 24 -8.21 23.43 21.87
CA MET A 24 -9.33 23.78 20.99
C MET A 24 -10.64 23.41 21.69
N LYS A 25 -11.53 24.39 21.82
CA LYS A 25 -12.81 24.23 22.49
C LYS A 25 -13.92 23.97 21.48
N ILE A 26 -14.45 22.75 21.50
CA ILE A 26 -15.60 22.37 20.67
C ILE A 26 -16.83 22.31 21.56
N GLY A 27 -17.87 23.09 21.23
CA GLY A 27 -19.16 22.99 21.89
C GLY A 27 -20.04 21.93 21.25
N LEU A 28 -20.70 21.09 22.05
CA LEU A 28 -21.72 20.13 21.61
C LEU A 28 -23.03 20.44 22.36
N VAL A 29 -24.09 20.75 21.62
CA VAL A 29 -25.40 21.13 22.18
C VAL A 29 -26.46 20.15 21.69
N LEU A 30 -26.96 19.32 22.61
CA LEU A 30 -28.00 18.32 22.38
C LEU A 30 -29.31 18.72 23.09
N MET A 31 -30.44 18.33 22.49
CA MET A 31 -31.78 18.55 23.04
C MET A 31 -32.34 17.35 23.78
N ASP A 32 -31.73 16.18 23.57
CA ASP A 32 -32.13 14.94 24.22
C ASP A 32 -31.40 14.76 25.57
N PRO A 33 -32.05 14.16 26.58
CA PRO A 33 -31.49 14.00 27.92
C PRO A 33 -30.40 12.93 28.00
N THR A 34 -29.39 13.18 28.84
CA THR A 34 -28.29 12.24 29.12
C THR A 34 -28.73 10.92 29.76
N SER A 35 -29.98 10.81 30.23
CA SER A 35 -30.55 9.55 30.68
C SER A 35 -30.83 8.56 29.54
N ASP A 36 -30.95 9.05 28.30
CA ASP A 36 -31.17 8.23 27.10
C ASP A 36 -29.87 7.50 26.69
N ASP A 37 -29.95 6.18 26.48
CA ASP A 37 -28.81 5.35 26.09
C ASP A 37 -28.24 5.73 24.71
N PHE A 38 -29.07 6.27 23.81
CA PHE A 38 -28.64 6.85 22.54
C PHE A 38 -27.68 8.03 22.78
N VAL A 39 -28.10 8.98 23.62
CA VAL A 39 -27.33 10.18 23.95
C VAL A 39 -26.04 9.80 24.67
N LYS A 40 -26.09 8.86 25.62
CA LYS A 40 -24.86 8.36 26.29
C LYS A 40 -23.88 7.80 25.28
N THR A 41 -24.33 6.92 24.39
CA THR A 41 -23.46 6.28 23.38
C THR A 41 -22.87 7.31 22.41
N LEU A 42 -23.67 8.30 22.01
CA LEU A 42 -23.23 9.42 21.18
C LEU A 42 -22.18 10.28 21.89
N LEU A 43 -22.42 10.64 23.15
CA LEU A 43 -21.48 11.41 23.97
C LEU A 43 -20.18 10.65 24.21
N THR A 44 -20.22 9.32 24.38
CA THR A 44 -18.99 8.51 24.48
C THR A 44 -18.16 8.59 23.20
N GLY A 45 -18.80 8.51 22.02
CA GLY A 45 -18.11 8.68 20.74
C GLY A 45 -17.52 10.09 20.58
N ALA A 46 -18.28 11.12 20.95
CA ALA A 46 -17.84 12.51 20.89
C ALA A 46 -16.67 12.78 21.85
N GLN A 47 -16.76 12.32 23.10
CA GLN A 47 -15.71 12.45 24.09
C GLN A 47 -14.46 11.69 23.65
N ARG A 48 -14.62 10.49 23.08
CA ARG A 48 -13.49 9.72 22.57
C ARG A 48 -12.74 10.46 21.47
N ALA A 49 -13.45 11.04 20.51
CA ALA A 49 -12.85 11.83 19.44
C ALA A 49 -12.12 13.08 19.98
N ALA A 50 -12.61 13.66 21.07
CA ALA A 50 -11.95 14.76 21.78
C ALA A 50 -10.67 14.30 22.49
N ASP A 51 -10.73 13.20 23.25
CA ASP A 51 -9.59 12.62 23.96
C ASP A 51 -8.47 12.20 22.99
N ASP A 52 -8.83 11.61 21.85
CA ASP A 52 -7.89 11.22 20.79
C ASP A 52 -7.09 12.41 20.23
N ARG A 53 -7.65 13.62 20.30
CA ARG A 53 -7.08 14.85 19.72
C ARG A 53 -6.67 15.88 20.77
N ASP A 54 -6.77 15.53 22.06
CA ASP A 54 -6.62 16.43 23.21
C ASP A 54 -7.44 17.73 23.11
N LEU A 55 -8.73 17.61 22.78
CA LEU A 55 -9.65 18.74 22.63
C LEU A 55 -10.45 18.98 23.91
N ASP A 56 -10.79 20.23 24.20
CA ASP A 56 -11.74 20.59 25.26
C ASP A 56 -13.17 20.49 24.70
N LEU A 57 -13.82 19.37 24.95
CA LEU A 57 -15.22 19.15 24.57
C LEU A 57 -16.15 19.71 25.63
N VAL A 58 -16.89 20.74 25.25
CA VAL A 58 -17.89 21.37 26.11
C VAL A 58 -19.28 20.89 25.74
N VAL A 59 -19.88 20.05 26.58
CA VAL A 59 -21.20 19.46 26.31
C VAL A 59 -22.31 20.19 27.06
N TYR A 60 -23.41 20.45 26.36
CA TYR A 60 -24.72 20.72 26.93
C TYR A 60 -25.71 19.67 26.42
N SER A 61 -26.45 19.06 27.32
CA SER A 61 -27.61 18.21 27.02
C SER A 61 -28.75 18.65 27.93
N ALA A 62 -29.92 18.85 27.34
CA ALA A 62 -31.08 19.33 28.06
C ALA A 62 -31.70 18.23 28.94
N ALA A 63 -32.22 18.56 30.12
CA ALA A 63 -32.96 17.60 30.96
C ALA A 63 -34.30 17.16 30.32
N SER A 64 -34.84 18.00 29.45
CA SER A 64 -36.04 17.78 28.64
C SER A 64 -35.97 18.66 27.40
N PHE A 65 -36.74 18.32 26.36
CA PHE A 65 -36.82 19.12 25.15
C PHE A 65 -37.25 20.57 25.44
N ASP A 66 -36.33 21.53 25.28
CA ASP A 66 -36.54 22.96 25.51
C ASP A 66 -35.68 23.80 24.55
N ILE A 67 -36.33 24.50 23.64
CA ILE A 67 -35.70 25.33 22.61
C ILE A 67 -35.06 26.59 23.21
N GLY A 68 -35.69 27.21 24.22
CA GLY A 68 -35.16 28.43 24.85
C GLY A 68 -33.89 28.14 25.65
N ALA A 69 -33.88 27.02 26.37
CA ALA A 69 -32.68 26.54 27.07
C ALA A 69 -31.54 26.20 26.08
N GLN A 70 -31.87 25.63 24.91
CA GLN A 70 -30.89 25.38 23.85
C GLN A 70 -30.26 26.68 23.33
N GLN A 71 -31.06 27.72 23.05
CA GLN A 71 -30.54 29.02 22.60
C GLN A 71 -29.62 29.68 23.65
N ALA A 72 -29.99 29.61 24.93
CA ALA A 72 -29.17 30.10 26.03
C ALA A 72 -27.85 29.32 26.12
N ALA A 73 -27.89 27.99 25.96
CA ALA A 73 -26.70 27.14 25.93
C ALA A 73 -25.78 27.50 24.77
N ILE A 74 -26.30 27.66 23.55
CA ILE A 74 -25.53 28.09 22.38
C ILE A 74 -24.79 29.40 22.67
N THR A 75 -25.49 30.39 23.23
CA THR A 75 -24.90 31.69 23.57
C THR A 75 -23.81 31.56 24.65
N SER A 76 -24.04 30.72 25.66
CA SER A 76 -23.06 30.43 26.71
C SER A 76 -21.80 29.75 26.18
N MET A 77 -21.92 28.82 25.22
CA MET A 77 -20.77 28.17 24.58
C MET A 77 -19.85 29.20 23.92
N VAL A 78 -20.43 30.16 23.19
CA VAL A 78 -19.67 31.23 22.53
C VAL A 78 -18.94 32.10 23.56
N GLN A 79 -19.59 32.45 24.67
CA GLN A 79 -18.95 33.19 25.77
C GLN A 79 -17.79 32.42 26.43
N ARG A 80 -17.81 31.08 26.38
CA ARG A 80 -16.74 30.21 26.89
C ARG A 80 -15.56 30.06 25.93
N GLY A 81 -15.63 30.71 24.76
CA GLY A 81 -14.55 30.75 23.77
C GLY A 81 -14.47 29.49 22.90
N VAL A 82 -15.60 28.82 22.62
CA VAL A 82 -15.61 27.72 21.64
C VAL A 82 -15.25 28.22 20.25
N THR A 83 -14.40 27.49 19.53
CA THR A 83 -14.02 27.78 18.14
C THR A 83 -14.95 27.11 17.13
N SER A 84 -15.74 26.14 17.58
CA SER A 84 -16.74 25.43 16.78
C SER A 84 -17.88 24.92 17.62
N LEU A 85 -19.03 24.76 16.99
CA LEU A 85 -20.27 24.36 17.64
C LEU A 85 -20.97 23.27 16.83
N ILE A 86 -21.21 22.14 17.47
CA ILE A 86 -22.03 21.03 16.95
C ILE A 86 -23.39 21.13 17.64
N VAL A 87 -24.46 21.21 16.85
CA VAL A 87 -25.81 21.43 17.38
C VAL A 87 -26.77 20.39 16.86
N GLN A 88 -27.58 19.82 17.75
CA GLN A 88 -28.78 19.11 17.36
C GLN A 88 -29.86 20.11 16.94
N ILE A 89 -30.06 20.32 15.64
CA ILE A 89 -30.98 21.34 15.13
C ILE A 89 -32.41 20.75 15.09
N PRO A 90 -33.35 21.25 15.91
CA PRO A 90 -34.75 20.85 15.79
C PRO A 90 -35.33 21.51 14.55
N VAL A 91 -35.61 20.75 13.48
CA VAL A 91 -36.21 21.35 12.28
C VAL A 91 -37.69 21.03 12.20
N SER A 92 -38.50 22.07 12.37
CA SER A 92 -39.91 22.13 12.02
C SER A 92 -40.17 23.53 11.43
N LEU A 93 -40.05 23.66 10.09
CA LEU A 93 -40.24 24.89 9.32
C LEU A 93 -39.22 26.02 9.64
N SER A 94 -38.86 26.76 8.60
CA SER A 94 -37.74 27.71 8.45
C SER A 94 -37.74 28.95 9.37
N SER A 95 -38.51 28.98 10.45
CA SER A 95 -38.65 30.15 11.33
C SER A 95 -38.41 29.92 12.83
N MET A 96 -38.03 28.72 13.29
CA MET A 96 -37.84 28.48 14.72
C MET A 96 -36.37 28.60 15.18
N ALA A 97 -36.14 29.62 16.00
CA ALA A 97 -35.20 29.77 17.11
C ALA A 97 -33.66 29.74 16.88
N PRO A 98 -32.94 28.60 16.76
CA PRO A 98 -31.47 28.67 16.73
C PRO A 98 -30.90 29.11 15.37
N VAL A 99 -31.57 28.87 14.24
CA VAL A 99 -30.98 29.11 12.90
C VAL A 99 -30.49 30.55 12.69
N PRO A 100 -31.25 31.62 13.05
CA PRO A 100 -30.74 32.98 12.93
C PRO A 100 -29.50 33.23 13.80
N ILE A 101 -29.45 32.65 15.00
CA ILE A 101 -28.29 32.75 15.91
C ILE A 101 -27.10 32.02 15.28
N LEU A 102 -27.28 30.78 14.84
CA LEU A 102 -26.23 29.97 14.20
C LEU A 102 -25.68 30.64 12.93
N LYS A 103 -26.55 31.26 12.12
CA LYS A 103 -26.15 32.05 10.96
C LYS A 103 -25.32 33.28 11.36
N GLY A 104 -25.71 33.98 12.41
CA GLY A 104 -24.95 35.09 12.98
C GLY A 104 -23.57 34.67 13.48
N LEU A 105 -23.49 33.54 14.19
CA LEU A 105 -22.23 32.97 14.70
C LEU A 105 -21.31 32.48 13.57
N ALA A 106 -21.88 31.86 12.53
CA ALA A 106 -21.13 31.48 11.33
C ALA A 106 -20.51 32.70 10.65
N GLY A 107 -21.25 33.82 10.56
CA GLY A 107 -20.72 35.10 10.05
C GLY A 107 -19.60 35.72 10.91
N GLN A 108 -19.43 35.27 12.16
CA GLN A 108 -18.34 35.65 13.05
C GLN A 108 -17.14 34.68 13.00
N GLY A 109 -17.19 33.67 12.12
CA GLY A 109 -16.12 32.68 11.95
C GLY A 109 -16.24 31.45 12.85
N ILE A 110 -17.35 31.29 13.60
CA ILE A 110 -17.60 30.05 14.36
C ILE A 110 -18.12 28.98 13.40
N ARG A 111 -17.40 27.86 13.29
CA ARG A 111 -17.82 26.75 12.41
C ARG A 111 -18.99 26.02 13.05
N ILE A 112 -20.09 25.90 12.32
CA ILE A 112 -21.33 25.26 12.79
C ILE A 112 -21.49 23.89 12.12
N GLY A 113 -21.49 22.82 12.91
CA GLY A 113 -21.89 21.48 12.52
C GLY A 113 -23.29 21.13 13.05
N SER A 114 -23.98 20.21 12.38
CA SER A 114 -25.26 19.67 12.84
C SER A 114 -25.19 18.17 13.10
N ILE A 115 -25.95 17.69 14.09
CA ILE A 115 -26.04 16.26 14.44
C ILE A 115 -27.49 15.87 14.76
N VAL A 116 -27.90 14.60 14.58
CA VAL A 116 -29.22 14.06 14.99
C VAL A 116 -30.43 14.95 14.63
N ALA A 117 -30.42 15.55 13.44
CA ALA A 117 -31.44 16.49 12.96
C ALA A 117 -32.17 15.90 11.75
N GLY A 118 -33.35 16.40 11.42
CA GLY A 118 -34.02 16.02 10.17
C GLY A 118 -33.30 16.59 8.96
N GLU A 119 -33.09 15.83 7.92
CA GLU A 119 -32.17 16.14 6.82
C GLU A 119 -32.61 17.31 5.91
N ALA A 120 -33.87 17.76 5.99
CA ALA A 120 -34.44 18.75 5.08
C ALA A 120 -33.71 20.11 5.07
N PHE A 121 -33.12 20.54 6.19
CA PHE A 121 -32.38 21.82 6.24
C PHE A 121 -31.02 21.77 5.54
N THR A 122 -30.46 20.57 5.31
CA THR A 122 -29.14 20.42 4.67
C THR A 122 -29.13 20.93 3.23
N SER A 123 -30.30 21.03 2.59
CA SER A 123 -30.49 21.60 1.25
C SER A 123 -31.13 22.99 1.26
N SER A 124 -31.28 23.61 2.44
CA SER A 124 -31.88 24.95 2.57
C SER A 124 -30.96 26.03 1.98
N PRO A 125 -31.48 27.00 1.21
CA PRO A 125 -30.71 28.15 0.77
C PRO A 125 -30.43 29.16 1.90
N ASP A 126 -31.19 29.12 3.01
CA ASP A 126 -31.13 30.13 4.06
C ASP A 126 -29.94 29.97 5.02
N PHE A 127 -29.61 28.71 5.35
CA PHE A 127 -28.50 28.33 6.22
C PHE A 127 -28.15 26.85 5.98
N GLN A 128 -26.86 26.57 5.78
CA GLN A 128 -26.31 25.22 5.69
C GLN A 128 -25.15 25.09 6.67
N PRO A 129 -25.14 24.08 7.55
CA PRO A 129 -23.98 23.84 8.41
C PRO A 129 -22.77 23.42 7.55
N ALA A 130 -21.57 23.55 8.12
CA ALA A 130 -20.33 23.04 7.54
C ALA A 130 -20.42 21.54 7.25
N PHE A 131 -21.09 20.80 8.14
CA PHE A 131 -21.42 19.40 7.97
C PHE A 131 -22.66 19.03 8.79
N HIS A 132 -23.32 17.94 8.42
CA HIS A 132 -24.37 17.26 9.16
C HIS A 132 -23.99 15.78 9.30
N VAL A 133 -23.99 15.26 10.53
CA VAL A 133 -23.82 13.82 10.80
C VAL A 133 -25.13 13.25 11.35
N GLY A 134 -25.64 12.18 10.74
CA GLY A 134 -26.91 11.57 11.12
C GLY A 134 -27.42 10.59 10.06
N ASN A 135 -28.60 10.00 10.22
CA ASN A 135 -29.18 9.10 9.23
C ASN A 135 -30.15 9.83 8.28
N ASP A 136 -30.45 9.21 7.14
CA ASP A 136 -31.62 9.58 6.33
C ASP A 136 -32.88 9.04 7.02
N ASN A 137 -33.72 9.95 7.52
CA ASN A 137 -34.84 9.61 8.39
C ASN A 137 -35.98 8.99 7.61
N TYR A 138 -36.25 9.48 6.40
CA TYR A 138 -37.27 8.89 5.54
C TYR A 138 -36.88 7.47 5.12
N GLN A 139 -35.65 7.29 4.62
CA GLN A 139 -35.16 5.98 4.20
C GLN A 139 -35.08 4.98 5.35
N ALA A 140 -34.84 5.43 6.58
CA ALA A 140 -34.87 4.55 7.73
C ALA A 140 -36.27 3.95 7.98
N GLY A 141 -37.32 4.75 7.81
CA GLY A 141 -38.70 4.25 7.84
C GLY A 141 -39.02 3.27 6.71
N VAL A 142 -38.54 3.58 5.49
CA VAL A 142 -38.68 2.70 4.31
C VAL A 142 -37.98 1.36 4.54
N LEU A 143 -36.75 1.39 5.04
CA LEU A 143 -35.94 0.19 5.31
C LEU A 143 -36.60 -0.71 6.35
N ALA A 144 -37.10 -0.12 7.44
CA ALA A 144 -37.80 -0.84 8.50
C ALA A 144 -39.08 -1.53 7.98
N ALA A 145 -39.91 -0.80 7.24
CA ALA A 145 -41.15 -1.33 6.67
C ALA A 145 -40.87 -2.44 5.66
N THR A 146 -39.85 -2.25 4.80
CA THR A 146 -39.43 -3.25 3.81
C THR A 146 -38.95 -4.54 4.49
N LYS A 147 -38.15 -4.44 5.56
CA LYS A 147 -37.72 -5.60 6.34
C LYS A 147 -38.90 -6.33 6.97
N LEU A 148 -39.86 -5.61 7.56
CA LEU A 148 -41.06 -6.23 8.14
C LEU A 148 -41.87 -6.97 7.07
N LEU A 149 -42.14 -6.32 5.93
CA LEU A 149 -42.91 -6.91 4.83
C LEU A 149 -42.28 -8.20 4.30
N ASN A 150 -40.96 -8.23 4.17
CA ASN A 150 -40.25 -9.35 3.57
C ASN A 150 -39.99 -10.49 4.55
N ALA A 151 -39.53 -10.18 5.77
CA ALA A 151 -39.10 -11.19 6.73
C ALA A 151 -40.22 -11.61 7.71
N TYR A 152 -41.22 -10.76 7.95
CA TYR A 152 -42.28 -10.98 8.93
C TYR A 152 -43.68 -10.63 8.38
N PRO A 153 -44.08 -11.15 7.20
CA PRO A 153 -45.31 -10.75 6.51
C PRO A 153 -46.59 -10.99 7.34
N ALA A 154 -46.58 -11.97 8.25
CA ALA A 154 -47.70 -12.26 9.16
C ALA A 154 -48.02 -11.08 10.10
N PHE A 155 -47.05 -10.22 10.38
CA PHE A 155 -47.19 -9.08 11.29
C PHE A 155 -47.38 -7.75 10.54
N ALA A 156 -47.37 -7.75 9.21
CA ALA A 156 -47.43 -6.55 8.38
C ALA A 156 -48.86 -6.06 8.07
N ALA A 157 -49.91 -6.75 8.54
CA ALA A 157 -51.29 -6.48 8.11
C ALA A 157 -51.86 -5.14 8.60
N ASN A 158 -51.69 -4.84 9.89
CA ASN A 158 -52.14 -3.60 10.52
C ASN A 158 -51.04 -3.11 11.48
N THR A 159 -50.41 -1.99 11.14
CA THR A 159 -49.23 -1.50 11.84
C THR A 159 -49.40 -0.04 12.26
N VAL A 160 -48.62 0.34 13.26
CA VAL A 160 -48.57 1.72 13.78
C VAL A 160 -47.13 2.22 13.75
N CYS A 161 -46.92 3.47 13.33
CA CYS A 161 -45.71 4.21 13.67
C CYS A 161 -45.98 5.07 14.90
N PHE A 162 -45.22 4.86 15.97
CA PHE A 162 -45.27 5.69 17.17
C PHE A 162 -44.29 6.86 17.03
N ASN A 163 -44.83 8.08 16.94
CA ASN A 163 -44.08 9.33 16.84
C ASN A 163 -44.06 10.02 18.22
N PRO A 164 -42.90 10.06 18.91
CA PRO A 164 -42.82 10.59 20.27
C PRO A 164 -42.97 12.11 20.36
N ILE A 165 -42.75 12.84 19.26
CA ILE A 165 -42.90 14.30 19.19
C ILE A 165 -43.35 14.69 17.77
N SER A 166 -44.67 14.76 17.55
CA SER A 166 -45.21 15.13 16.24
C SER A 166 -44.86 16.58 15.88
N GLY A 167 -44.42 16.80 14.64
CA GLY A 167 -43.95 18.09 14.14
C GLY A 167 -42.42 18.21 14.08
N LEU A 168 -41.66 17.32 14.73
CA LEU A 168 -40.21 17.24 14.54
C LEU A 168 -39.90 16.38 13.30
N SER A 169 -39.25 17.01 12.33
CA SER A 169 -38.97 16.42 11.01
C SER A 169 -38.29 15.05 11.03
N ASN A 170 -37.36 14.78 11.94
CA ASN A 170 -36.68 13.49 12.02
C ASN A 170 -37.68 12.36 12.31
N PHE A 171 -38.59 12.53 13.28
CA PHE A 171 -39.62 11.54 13.60
C PHE A 171 -40.72 11.50 12.54
N ASP A 172 -41.14 12.65 12.03
CA ASP A 172 -42.16 12.75 10.98
C ASP A 172 -41.70 12.05 9.69
N LEU A 173 -40.44 12.24 9.27
CA LEU A 173 -39.87 11.58 8.09
C LEU A 173 -39.77 10.06 8.28
N ARG A 174 -39.34 9.58 9.46
CA ARG A 174 -39.32 8.13 9.80
C ARG A 174 -40.71 7.51 9.67
N CYS A 175 -41.73 8.12 10.28
CA CYS A 175 -43.09 7.63 10.17
C CYS A 175 -43.66 7.74 8.75
N SER A 176 -43.34 8.80 8.02
CA SER A 176 -43.76 8.98 6.63
C SER A 176 -43.20 7.87 5.73
N GLY A 177 -41.91 7.54 5.87
CA GLY A 177 -41.26 6.46 5.13
C GLY A 177 -41.89 5.10 5.43
N TRP A 178 -42.17 4.81 6.71
CA TRP A 178 -42.86 3.59 7.13
C TRP A 178 -44.26 3.49 6.50
N ILE A 179 -45.10 4.50 6.72
CA ILE A 179 -46.52 4.49 6.32
C ILE A 179 -46.65 4.42 4.81
N THR A 180 -45.85 5.20 4.08
CA THR A 180 -45.86 5.21 2.61
C THR A 180 -45.52 3.83 2.05
N THR A 181 -44.47 3.20 2.58
CA THR A 181 -44.03 1.86 2.13
C THR A 181 -45.07 0.78 2.44
N MET A 182 -45.64 0.79 3.64
CA MET A 182 -46.68 -0.18 4.03
C MET A 182 -47.95 -0.04 3.18
N LYS A 183 -48.39 1.20 2.93
CA LYS A 183 -49.56 1.48 2.09
C LYS A 183 -49.32 1.09 0.64
N ALA A 184 -48.13 1.33 0.10
CA ALA A 184 -47.76 0.90 -1.25
C ALA A 184 -47.81 -0.64 -1.40
N ALA A 185 -47.53 -1.39 -0.32
CA ALA A 185 -47.67 -2.84 -0.26
C ALA A 185 -49.11 -3.33 0.03
N GLY A 186 -50.12 -2.45 0.01
CA GLY A 186 -51.52 -2.77 0.26
C GLY A 186 -51.84 -3.09 1.72
N LYS A 187 -51.00 -2.65 2.67
CA LYS A 187 -51.20 -2.87 4.12
C LYS A 187 -51.78 -1.64 4.81
N THR A 188 -52.36 -1.84 5.99
CA THR A 188 -52.83 -0.72 6.83
C THR A 188 -51.69 -0.24 7.72
N ALA A 189 -51.41 1.06 7.66
CA ALA A 189 -50.45 1.73 8.52
C ALA A 189 -50.95 3.11 8.93
N SER A 190 -50.83 3.43 10.22
CA SER A 190 -51.23 4.71 10.81
C SER A 190 -50.13 5.27 11.71
N GLN A 191 -50.21 6.56 12.03
CA GLN A 191 -49.32 7.21 13.00
C GLN A 191 -50.07 7.42 14.31
N ILE A 192 -49.41 7.14 15.44
CA ILE A 192 -49.81 7.61 16.76
C ILE A 192 -48.79 8.67 17.19
N GLY A 193 -49.26 9.90 17.42
CA GLY A 193 -48.47 10.97 18.03
C GLY A 193 -48.93 11.18 19.47
N ALA A 194 -48.00 11.39 20.40
CA ALA A 194 -48.30 11.69 21.80
C ALA A 194 -47.43 12.85 22.29
N TYR A 195 -47.93 13.66 23.21
CA TYR A 195 -47.17 14.75 23.85
C TYR A 195 -47.01 14.46 25.34
N GLY A 196 -45.80 14.03 25.72
CA GLY A 196 -45.45 13.77 27.11
C GLY A 196 -45.63 12.30 27.54
N LYS A 197 -45.07 11.99 28.72
CA LYS A 197 -44.83 10.59 29.15
C LYS A 197 -46.12 9.81 29.39
N SER A 198 -47.07 10.35 30.16
CA SER A 198 -48.27 9.59 30.58
C SER A 198 -49.18 9.23 29.42
N GLU A 199 -49.40 10.18 28.49
CA GLU A 199 -50.19 9.94 27.28
C GLU A 199 -49.52 8.88 26.37
N SER A 200 -48.20 9.00 26.18
CA SER A 200 -47.42 8.04 25.39
C SER A 200 -47.58 6.60 25.90
N LEU A 201 -47.47 6.40 27.22
CA LEU A 201 -47.63 5.08 27.85
C LEU A 201 -49.04 4.52 27.66
N ALA A 202 -50.07 5.35 27.81
CA ALA A 202 -51.46 4.93 27.64
C ALA A 202 -51.76 4.51 26.19
N LEU A 203 -51.29 5.29 25.21
CA LEU A 203 -51.50 4.98 23.79
C LEU A 203 -50.75 3.73 23.34
N ILE A 204 -49.53 3.51 23.86
CA ILE A 204 -48.77 2.28 23.61
C ILE A 204 -49.53 1.07 24.15
N GLN A 205 -49.97 1.12 25.42
CA GLN A 205 -50.73 0.02 26.03
C GLN A 205 -52.03 -0.25 25.26
N GLN A 206 -52.77 0.79 24.89
CA GLN A 206 -54.01 0.67 24.11
C GLN A 206 -53.77 -0.04 22.77
N ALA A 207 -52.67 0.25 22.08
CA ALA A 207 -52.34 -0.39 20.82
C ALA A 207 -52.05 -1.89 20.99
N VAL A 208 -51.33 -2.27 22.06
CA VAL A 208 -51.02 -3.68 22.38
C VAL A 208 -52.28 -4.46 22.76
N ASP A 209 -53.15 -3.84 23.57
CA ASP A 209 -54.43 -4.42 24.04
C ASP A 209 -55.44 -4.60 22.91
N SER A 210 -55.37 -3.76 21.87
CA SER A 210 -56.37 -3.74 20.78
C SER A 210 -56.54 -5.08 20.06
N GLY A 211 -55.57 -5.99 20.09
CA GLY A 211 -55.59 -7.26 19.36
C GLY A 211 -55.39 -7.14 17.84
N THR A 212 -55.68 -5.96 17.28
CA THR A 212 -55.75 -5.66 15.85
C THR A 212 -54.43 -5.19 15.29
N VAL A 213 -53.68 -4.36 16.03
CA VAL A 213 -52.33 -3.95 15.64
C VAL A 213 -51.38 -5.13 15.82
N LYS A 214 -50.55 -5.38 14.81
CA LYS A 214 -49.63 -6.53 14.72
C LYS A 214 -48.16 -6.15 14.88
N ALA A 215 -47.81 -4.92 14.52
CA ALA A 215 -46.49 -4.39 14.77
C ALA A 215 -46.54 -2.88 15.03
N MET A 216 -45.64 -2.41 15.90
CA MET A 216 -45.43 -0.99 16.14
C MET A 216 -43.99 -0.61 15.85
N PHE A 217 -43.80 0.33 14.93
CA PHE A 217 -42.51 0.95 14.66
C PHE A 217 -42.31 2.13 15.60
N MET A 218 -41.30 2.04 16.47
CA MET A 218 -40.95 3.08 17.43
C MET A 218 -40.00 4.07 16.76
N ALA A 219 -40.47 5.24 16.34
CA ALA A 219 -39.64 6.20 15.59
C ALA A 219 -38.51 6.84 16.43
N GLY A 220 -38.49 6.63 17.74
CA GLY A 220 -37.50 7.21 18.66
C GLY A 220 -37.59 6.64 20.08
N ALA A 221 -37.98 7.47 21.05
CA ALA A 221 -38.11 7.10 22.46
C ALA A 221 -39.24 6.09 22.74
N PHE A 222 -39.39 5.67 24.01
CA PHE A 222 -40.45 4.77 24.52
C PHE A 222 -40.38 3.28 24.11
N LYS A 223 -39.22 2.83 23.62
CA LYS A 223 -38.99 1.43 23.22
C LYS A 223 -39.16 0.42 24.36
N GLY A 224 -38.48 0.66 25.48
CA GLY A 224 -38.59 -0.16 26.69
C GLY A 224 -40.03 -0.29 27.18
N PRO A 225 -40.78 0.83 27.38
CA PRO A 225 -42.19 0.76 27.73
C PRO A 225 -43.07 -0.01 26.73
N ALA A 226 -42.79 0.05 25.43
CA ALA A 226 -43.51 -0.76 24.44
C ALA A 226 -43.22 -2.26 24.58
N ILE A 227 -41.97 -2.63 24.86
CA ILE A 227 -41.57 -4.00 25.18
C ILE A 227 -42.27 -4.47 26.45
N ASP A 228 -42.24 -3.66 27.52
CA ASP A 228 -42.89 -3.96 28.80
C ASP A 228 -44.39 -4.16 28.63
N ALA A 229 -45.05 -3.32 27.81
CA ALA A 229 -46.47 -3.47 27.49
C ALA A 229 -46.76 -4.82 26.80
N VAL A 230 -45.93 -5.24 25.84
CA VAL A 230 -46.08 -6.55 25.17
C VAL A 230 -45.81 -7.70 26.13
N ARG A 231 -44.74 -7.64 26.93
CA ARG A 231 -44.40 -8.68 27.91
C ARG A 231 -45.43 -8.79 29.03
N GLY A 232 -45.98 -7.66 29.46
CA GLY A 232 -46.99 -7.57 30.53
C GLY A 232 -48.41 -7.93 30.10
N THR A 233 -48.70 -7.97 28.80
CA THR A 233 -50.03 -8.29 28.27
C THR A 233 -50.13 -9.78 27.91
N PRO A 234 -51.02 -10.57 28.57
CA PRO A 234 -51.16 -11.99 28.29
C PRO A 234 -51.46 -12.27 26.80
N GLY A 235 -50.66 -13.15 26.19
CA GLY A 235 -50.83 -13.54 24.79
C GLY A 235 -50.47 -12.47 23.76
N ALA A 236 -49.78 -11.39 24.15
CA ALA A 236 -49.24 -10.41 23.20
C ALA A 236 -47.90 -10.85 22.59
N VAL A 237 -47.04 -11.56 23.34
CA VAL A 237 -45.81 -12.18 22.82
C VAL A 237 -46.16 -13.19 21.70
N GLY A 238 -45.50 -13.08 20.55
CA GLY A 238 -45.80 -13.88 19.35
C GLY A 238 -47.00 -13.39 18.53
N ARG A 239 -47.77 -12.40 19.03
CA ARG A 239 -48.89 -11.75 18.31
C ARG A 239 -48.56 -10.31 17.89
N PHE A 240 -47.66 -9.66 18.61
CA PHE A 240 -47.31 -8.25 18.43
C PHE A 240 -45.79 -8.09 18.42
N LEU A 241 -45.26 -7.36 17.42
CA LEU A 241 -43.84 -7.04 17.32
C LEU A 241 -43.57 -5.57 17.59
N VAL A 242 -42.47 -5.29 18.28
CA VAL A 242 -41.93 -3.94 18.46
C VAL A 242 -40.73 -3.81 17.53
N ILE A 243 -40.83 -2.92 16.53
CA ILE A 243 -39.70 -2.58 15.67
C ILE A 243 -39.04 -1.34 16.26
N ALA A 244 -37.87 -1.55 16.86
CA ALA A 244 -37.13 -0.51 17.56
C ALA A 244 -36.21 0.28 16.62
N PHE A 245 -36.04 1.56 16.95
CA PHE A 245 -35.10 2.47 16.30
C PHE A 245 -34.04 2.90 17.32
N GLU A 246 -32.76 2.85 16.93
CA GLU A 246 -31.58 2.83 17.83
C GLU A 246 -31.45 1.52 18.60
N LEU A 247 -30.25 0.92 18.53
CA LEU A 247 -29.88 -0.14 19.47
C LEU A 247 -29.62 0.48 20.85
N ASP A 248 -30.04 -0.18 21.90
CA ASP A 248 -29.75 0.18 23.30
C ASP A 248 -29.65 -1.09 24.15
N SER A 249 -29.39 -0.92 25.45
CA SER A 249 -29.21 -2.05 26.38
C SER A 249 -30.45 -2.94 26.48
N VAL A 250 -31.64 -2.36 26.44
CA VAL A 250 -32.94 -3.05 26.59
C VAL A 250 -33.32 -3.76 25.29
N THR A 251 -33.34 -3.02 24.19
CA THR A 251 -33.65 -3.53 22.86
C THR A 251 -32.63 -4.56 22.39
N GLY A 252 -31.35 -4.39 22.74
CA GLY A 252 -30.29 -5.35 22.43
C GLY A 252 -30.45 -6.68 23.18
N ALA A 253 -30.94 -6.67 24.41
CA ALA A 253 -31.27 -7.89 25.14
C ALA A 253 -32.49 -8.60 24.53
N GLU A 254 -33.54 -7.84 24.21
CA GLU A 254 -34.75 -8.37 23.56
C GLU A 254 -34.47 -8.91 22.16
N LEU A 255 -33.55 -8.29 21.41
CA LEU A 255 -33.15 -8.76 20.09
C LEU A 255 -32.48 -10.14 20.13
N GLN A 256 -31.78 -10.49 21.21
CA GLN A 256 -31.19 -11.82 21.38
C GLN A 256 -32.26 -12.90 21.52
N VAL A 257 -33.43 -12.57 22.11
CA VAL A 257 -34.59 -13.46 22.22
C VAL A 257 -35.42 -13.46 20.93
N SER A 258 -35.54 -12.29 20.27
CA SER A 258 -36.15 -12.06 18.95
C SER A 258 -37.66 -12.35 18.82
N ASP A 259 -38.37 -12.66 19.91
CA ASP A 259 -39.82 -12.95 19.91
C ASP A 259 -40.70 -11.70 20.04
N VAL A 260 -40.17 -10.60 20.59
CA VAL A 260 -40.83 -9.28 20.69
C VAL A 260 -40.16 -8.25 19.79
N VAL A 261 -38.82 -8.17 19.83
CA VAL A 261 -38.02 -7.28 18.99
C VAL A 261 -37.24 -8.12 17.98
N PRO A 262 -37.73 -8.29 16.74
CA PRO A 262 -37.13 -9.19 15.77
C PRO A 262 -35.91 -8.59 15.04
N PHE A 263 -35.89 -7.27 14.92
CA PHE A 263 -34.82 -6.50 14.32
C PHE A 263 -34.91 -5.04 14.80
N ILE A 264 -33.79 -4.32 14.67
CA ILE A 264 -33.63 -2.93 15.08
C ILE A 264 -33.10 -2.14 13.88
N VAL A 265 -33.53 -0.90 13.75
CA VAL A 265 -32.96 0.06 12.81
C VAL A 265 -31.97 0.92 13.58
N ASP A 266 -30.67 0.68 13.41
CA ASP A 266 -29.63 1.39 14.15
C ASP A 266 -29.04 2.54 13.33
N THR A 267 -28.81 3.68 13.98
CA THR A 267 -28.22 4.88 13.35
C THR A 267 -26.79 5.15 13.81
N GLN A 268 -26.23 4.24 14.62
CA GLN A 268 -24.85 4.27 15.08
C GLN A 268 -24.49 5.55 15.85
N PRO A 269 -25.11 5.80 17.02
CA PRO A 269 -24.87 7.01 17.82
C PRO A 269 -23.39 7.27 18.11
N TYR A 270 -22.61 6.23 18.42
CA TYR A 270 -21.17 6.37 18.67
C TYR A 270 -20.45 6.98 17.46
N LEU A 271 -20.74 6.47 16.25
CA LEU A 271 -20.16 6.96 15.01
C LEU A 271 -20.60 8.41 14.74
N GLN A 272 -21.83 8.78 15.08
CA GLN A 272 -22.31 10.16 14.96
C GLN A 272 -21.48 11.12 15.80
N GLY A 273 -21.32 10.83 17.10
CA GLY A 273 -20.54 11.67 18.01
C GLY A 273 -19.07 11.76 17.60
N TYR A 274 -18.44 10.61 17.32
CA TYR A 274 -17.03 10.55 16.94
C TYR A 274 -16.75 11.30 15.63
N THR A 275 -17.58 11.09 14.62
CA THR A 275 -17.43 11.73 13.30
C THR A 275 -17.67 13.23 13.38
N ALA A 276 -18.67 13.69 14.14
CA ALA A 276 -18.98 15.13 14.25
C ALA A 276 -17.85 15.93 14.92
N VAL A 277 -17.24 15.40 15.99
CA VAL A 277 -16.08 16.02 16.63
C VAL A 277 -14.85 15.95 15.73
N THR A 278 -14.63 14.81 15.07
CA THR A 278 -13.53 14.64 14.09
C THR A 278 -13.62 15.66 12.95
N LEU A 279 -14.79 15.83 12.34
CA LEU A 279 -15.00 16.80 11.26
C LEU A 279 -14.83 18.24 11.73
N SER A 280 -15.32 18.56 12.93
CA SER A 280 -15.10 19.88 13.54
C SER A 280 -13.62 20.16 13.75
N ALA A 281 -12.87 19.21 14.32
CA ALA A 281 -11.44 19.35 14.52
C ALA A 281 -10.71 19.52 13.17
N ALA A 282 -11.03 18.67 12.19
CA ALA A 282 -10.44 18.71 10.86
C ALA A 282 -10.67 20.07 10.16
N PHE A 283 -11.89 20.62 10.22
CA PHE A 283 -12.20 21.92 9.62
C PHE A 283 -11.56 23.11 10.36
N ASN A 284 -11.32 23.00 11.67
CA ASN A 284 -10.51 23.98 12.39
C ASN A 284 -9.03 23.88 12.00
N LEU A 285 -8.49 22.66 11.89
CA LEU A 285 -7.10 22.42 11.52
C LEU A 285 -6.78 22.96 10.13
N THR A 286 -7.65 22.69 9.14
CA THR A 286 -7.46 23.13 7.76
C THR A 286 -8.00 24.53 7.46
N GLU A 287 -8.63 25.17 8.45
CA GLU A 287 -9.43 26.39 8.32
C GLU A 287 -10.41 26.40 7.14
N THR A 288 -10.90 25.22 6.78
CA THR A 288 -11.87 25.07 5.69
C THR A 288 -13.27 25.32 6.24
N ASP A 289 -14.07 26.16 5.59
CA ASP A 289 -15.44 26.46 6.02
C ASP A 289 -16.36 25.24 5.91
N ALA A 290 -16.21 24.46 4.84
CA ALA A 290 -16.92 23.21 4.60
C ALA A 290 -16.29 22.43 3.44
N MET A 291 -16.58 21.12 3.36
CA MET A 291 -16.42 20.35 2.12
C MET A 291 -17.67 20.49 1.24
N ALA A 292 -17.56 20.06 -0.02
CA ALA A 292 -18.72 19.97 -0.91
C ALA A 292 -19.74 18.92 -0.39
N THR A 293 -19.27 17.78 0.12
CA THR A 293 -20.12 16.89 0.91
C THR A 293 -20.41 17.51 2.27
N ARG A 294 -21.69 17.81 2.52
CA ARG A 294 -22.18 18.31 3.80
C ARG A 294 -22.94 17.28 4.62
N PHE A 295 -23.43 16.18 4.05
CA PHE A 295 -24.17 15.16 4.78
C PHE A 295 -23.37 13.85 4.92
N PHE A 296 -22.95 13.54 6.14
CA PHE A 296 -22.24 12.34 6.54
C PHE A 296 -23.23 11.37 7.18
N ARG A 297 -23.77 10.47 6.35
CA ARG A 297 -24.83 9.54 6.75
C ARG A 297 -24.31 8.47 7.72
N THR A 298 -24.90 8.27 8.89
CA THR A 298 -24.60 7.16 9.81
C THR A 298 -25.80 6.22 9.88
N GLY A 299 -25.73 5.08 9.19
CA GLY A 299 -26.91 4.26 8.96
C GLY A 299 -27.97 4.95 8.08
N PRO A 300 -29.23 4.48 8.08
CA PRO A 300 -29.76 3.39 8.90
C PRO A 300 -29.21 2.02 8.49
N VAL A 301 -28.98 1.12 9.45
CA VAL A 301 -28.65 -0.30 9.21
C VAL A 301 -29.61 -1.21 9.96
N ILE A 302 -29.89 -2.39 9.42
CA ILE A 302 -30.69 -3.40 10.12
C ILE A 302 -29.77 -4.22 11.03
N VAL A 303 -30.14 -4.31 12.30
CA VAL A 303 -29.53 -5.20 13.28
C VAL A 303 -30.52 -6.29 13.64
N ASP A 304 -30.15 -7.54 13.37
CA ASP A 304 -30.96 -8.73 13.66
C ASP A 304 -30.09 -9.94 14.07
N GLN A 305 -30.73 -11.09 14.32
CA GLN A 305 -30.02 -12.32 14.71
C GLN A 305 -28.99 -12.82 13.68
N THR A 306 -29.06 -12.37 12.42
CA THR A 306 -28.07 -12.73 11.39
C THR A 306 -26.83 -11.84 11.43
N THR A 307 -26.84 -10.79 12.27
CA THR A 307 -25.70 -9.87 12.40
C THR A 307 -24.48 -10.58 13.00
N PRO A 308 -23.32 -10.57 12.32
CA PRO A 308 -22.11 -11.20 12.84
C PRO A 308 -21.72 -10.63 14.21
N ASN A 309 -21.40 -11.51 15.17
CA ASN A 309 -20.99 -11.14 16.54
C ASN A 309 -22.03 -10.29 17.31
N LEU A 310 -23.33 -10.48 17.08
CA LEU A 310 -24.41 -9.71 17.73
C LEU A 310 -24.24 -9.56 19.25
N ALA A 311 -24.00 -10.66 19.98
CA ALA A 311 -23.85 -10.62 21.44
C ALA A 311 -22.71 -9.69 21.89
N ARG A 312 -21.57 -9.73 21.18
CA ARG A 312 -20.44 -8.85 21.44
C ARG A 312 -20.79 -7.39 21.13
N ARG A 313 -21.57 -7.13 20.08
CA ARG A 313 -22.01 -5.77 19.72
C ARG A 313 -22.93 -5.18 20.78
N VAL A 314 -23.93 -5.94 21.23
CA VAL A 314 -24.81 -5.53 22.33
C VAL A 314 -24.00 -5.23 23.59
N GLN A 315 -23.00 -6.07 23.90
CA GLN A 315 -22.08 -5.84 25.02
C GLN A 315 -21.26 -4.55 24.87
N LEU A 316 -20.64 -4.33 23.70
CA LEU A 316 -19.84 -3.13 23.43
C LEU A 316 -20.69 -1.87 23.50
N GLN A 317 -21.88 -1.89 22.93
CA GLN A 317 -22.81 -0.76 23.00
C GLN A 317 -23.24 -0.44 24.43
N SER A 318 -23.58 -1.47 25.21
CA SER A 318 -23.91 -1.32 26.63
C SER A 318 -22.73 -0.77 27.44
N ALA A 319 -21.49 -1.01 26.99
CA ALA A 319 -20.26 -0.49 27.58
C ALA A 319 -19.79 0.85 26.97
N GLY A 320 -20.53 1.42 26.00
CA GLY A 320 -20.16 2.67 25.32
C GLY A 320 -19.02 2.56 24.29
N TYR A 321 -18.71 1.36 23.80
CA TYR A 321 -17.60 1.05 22.88
C TYR A 321 -16.21 1.50 23.40
N PRO A 322 -15.70 0.89 24.48
CA PRO A 322 -14.46 1.32 25.10
C PRO A 322 -13.24 1.07 24.19
N VAL A 323 -12.28 2.01 24.22
CA VAL A 323 -10.97 1.93 23.53
C VAL A 323 -9.86 1.78 24.57
N CYS A 324 -8.99 0.78 24.42
CA CYS A 324 -7.98 0.48 25.44
C CYS A 324 -6.74 1.41 25.34
N PRO A 325 -6.17 1.89 26.46
CA PRO A 325 -4.88 2.58 26.48
C PRO A 325 -3.67 1.65 26.24
N SER A 326 -3.77 0.37 26.62
CA SER A 326 -2.76 -0.70 26.46
C SER A 326 -3.40 -2.09 26.41
N VAL A 327 -2.60 -3.13 26.15
CA VAL A 327 -2.98 -4.52 25.83
C VAL A 327 -3.63 -5.30 26.99
N ASP A 328 -3.79 -4.70 28.18
CA ASP A 328 -4.07 -5.42 29.43
C ASP A 328 -5.56 -5.85 29.62
N HIS A 329 -6.48 -5.34 28.79
CA HIS A 329 -7.91 -5.68 28.84
C HIS A 329 -8.52 -6.03 27.47
N PRO A 330 -7.96 -7.02 26.73
CA PRO A 330 -8.28 -7.26 25.32
C PRO A 330 -9.68 -7.84 25.08
N THR A 331 -10.32 -8.39 26.12
CA THR A 331 -11.62 -9.07 26.00
C THR A 331 -12.81 -8.13 26.06
N ILE A 332 -12.66 -6.84 26.37
CA ILE A 332 -13.79 -5.90 26.58
C ILE A 332 -13.68 -4.64 25.69
N CYS A 333 -12.47 -4.19 25.32
CA CYS A 333 -12.26 -2.95 24.55
C CYS A 333 -11.48 -3.16 23.23
N PHE A 334 -11.51 -2.15 22.35
CA PHE A 334 -10.76 -2.14 21.08
C PHE A 334 -9.29 -1.70 21.29
N ASN A 335 -8.32 -2.50 20.84
CA ASN A 335 -6.89 -2.15 20.93
C ASN A 335 -6.42 -1.33 19.72
N ARG A 336 -6.38 0.00 19.89
CA ARG A 336 -5.98 0.95 18.83
C ARG A 336 -4.52 0.85 18.40
N THR A 337 -3.60 0.55 19.34
CA THR A 337 -2.15 0.49 19.06
C THR A 337 -1.76 -0.68 18.16
N ALA A 338 -2.67 -1.65 18.06
CA ALA A 338 -2.56 -2.79 17.18
C ALA A 338 -3.43 -2.63 15.91
N ALA A 339 -4.08 -1.50 15.64
CA ALA A 339 -4.84 -1.35 14.40
C ALA A 339 -3.92 -0.85 13.27
N VAL A 340 -4.06 -1.38 12.04
CA VAL A 340 -3.27 -0.96 10.87
C VAL A 340 -4.17 -0.41 9.76
N VAL A 341 -3.84 0.77 9.24
CA VAL A 341 -4.34 1.29 7.96
C VAL A 341 -3.23 1.18 6.92
N ASN A 342 -3.51 0.56 5.77
CA ASN A 342 -2.55 0.49 4.67
C ASN A 342 -2.87 1.59 3.65
N ASN A 343 -1.88 2.40 3.33
CA ASN A 343 -1.98 3.47 2.35
C ASN A 343 -1.18 3.09 1.09
N VAL A 344 -1.88 2.88 -0.03
CA VAL A 344 -1.34 2.36 -1.28
C VAL A 344 -1.48 3.43 -2.36
N MET A 345 -0.41 4.18 -2.60
CA MET A 345 -0.45 5.34 -3.51
C MET A 345 0.49 5.16 -4.70
N ASN A 346 -0.05 5.29 -5.92
CA ASN A 346 0.75 5.62 -7.09
C ASN A 346 0.91 7.14 -7.18
N ALA A 347 1.84 7.66 -6.38
CA ALA A 347 2.07 9.08 -6.23
C ALA A 347 3.54 9.41 -6.53
N GLN A 348 3.77 10.46 -7.31
CA GLN A 348 5.10 11.04 -7.44
C GLN A 348 5.49 11.67 -6.09
N THR A 349 6.51 11.11 -5.44
CA THR A 349 7.05 11.53 -4.13
C THR A 349 7.49 13.00 -4.04
N TYR A 350 7.65 13.69 -5.16
CA TYR A 350 8.02 15.11 -5.24
C TYR A 350 6.83 16.04 -5.54
N ASN A 351 5.61 15.51 -5.62
CA ASN A 351 4.42 16.31 -5.88
C ASN A 351 3.87 16.90 -4.57
N GLY A 352 3.62 18.21 -4.56
CA GLY A 352 3.13 18.95 -3.40
C GLY A 352 1.75 18.48 -2.89
N PHE A 353 0.84 18.10 -3.80
CA PHE A 353 -0.46 17.55 -3.42
C PHE A 353 -0.31 16.29 -2.57
N TRP A 354 0.46 15.31 -3.03
CA TRP A 354 0.64 14.04 -2.32
C TRP A 354 1.39 14.21 -1.00
N SER A 355 2.24 15.24 -0.88
CA SER A 355 2.88 15.60 0.37
C SER A 355 1.86 16.06 1.42
N ILE A 356 0.90 16.90 1.02
CA ILE A 356 -0.19 17.36 1.89
C ILE A 356 -1.13 16.21 2.27
N VAL A 357 -1.47 15.31 1.33
CA VAL A 357 -2.28 14.12 1.62
C VAL A 357 -1.61 13.25 2.68
N ARG A 358 -0.31 12.95 2.52
CA ARG A 358 0.44 12.15 3.50
C ARG A 358 0.52 12.83 4.86
N SER A 359 0.65 14.16 4.89
CA SER A 359 0.62 14.93 6.14
C SER A 359 -0.69 14.72 6.90
N GLY A 360 -1.83 14.72 6.19
CA GLY A 360 -3.12 14.39 6.79
C GLY A 360 -3.21 12.94 7.28
N LEU A 361 -2.69 11.99 6.51
CA LEU A 361 -2.64 10.57 6.89
C LEU A 361 -1.88 10.34 8.19
N TYR A 362 -0.71 10.97 8.33
CA TYR A 362 0.12 10.87 9.53
C TYR A 362 -0.50 11.58 10.73
N GLU A 363 -1.11 12.75 10.52
CA GLU A 363 -1.80 13.44 11.61
C GLU A 363 -2.95 12.59 12.15
N ALA A 364 -3.72 11.93 11.28
CA ALA A 364 -4.75 11.00 11.70
C ALA A 364 -4.18 9.78 12.45
N ALA A 365 -3.00 9.30 12.09
CA ALA A 365 -2.32 8.23 12.81
C ALA A 365 -1.96 8.65 14.24
N VAL A 366 -1.49 9.89 14.42
CA VAL A 366 -1.17 10.42 15.75
C VAL A 366 -2.44 10.60 16.59
N ASP A 367 -3.48 11.22 16.04
CA ASP A 367 -4.73 11.45 16.76
C ASP A 367 -5.38 10.12 17.18
N THR A 368 -5.45 9.15 16.28
CA THR A 368 -6.16 7.90 16.55
C THR A 368 -5.29 6.85 17.24
N GLY A 369 -3.96 6.99 17.21
CA GLY A 369 -3.01 6.00 17.70
C GLY A 369 -2.93 4.72 16.85
N VAL A 370 -3.50 4.71 15.64
CA VAL A 370 -3.42 3.58 14.71
C VAL A 370 -2.10 3.58 13.94
N GLN A 371 -1.62 2.40 13.57
CA GLN A 371 -0.44 2.26 12.73
C GLN A 371 -0.82 2.53 11.27
N VAL A 372 0.04 3.25 10.56
CA VAL A 372 -0.10 3.48 9.11
C VAL A 372 1.08 2.85 8.40
N HIS A 373 0.79 2.02 7.40
CA HIS A 373 1.79 1.47 6.48
C HIS A 373 1.64 2.12 5.12
N GLU A 374 2.72 2.63 4.54
CA GLU A 374 2.70 3.24 3.22
C GLU A 374 3.39 2.36 2.17
N TRP A 375 2.77 2.25 1.00
CA TRP A 375 3.41 1.78 -0.22
C TRP A 375 3.47 2.94 -1.22
N LEU A 376 4.70 3.33 -1.57
CA LEU A 376 5.01 4.43 -2.47
C LEU A 376 5.95 3.92 -3.57
N ASP A 377 5.48 3.90 -4.81
CA ASP A 377 6.32 3.57 -5.97
C ASP A 377 6.09 4.60 -7.09
N ASN A 378 7.10 5.46 -7.32
CA ASN A 378 7.13 6.48 -8.39
C ASN A 378 7.09 5.88 -9.81
N SER A 379 7.31 4.57 -9.93
CA SER A 379 7.28 3.77 -11.16
C SER A 379 6.17 2.73 -11.15
N ALA A 380 5.18 2.89 -10.26
CA ALA A 380 4.08 1.96 -10.11
C ALA A 380 3.29 1.84 -11.42
N THR A 381 3.11 0.60 -11.85
CA THR A 381 2.17 0.20 -12.90
C THR A 381 0.95 -0.45 -12.25
N ASP A 382 -0.16 -0.55 -12.99
CA ASP A 382 -1.40 -1.19 -12.52
C ASP A 382 -1.16 -2.60 -11.98
N THR A 383 -0.30 -3.35 -12.65
CA THR A 383 0.13 -4.68 -12.25
C THR A 383 0.93 -4.72 -10.95
N LYS A 384 1.82 -3.74 -10.69
CA LYS A 384 2.60 -3.69 -9.45
C LYS A 384 1.72 -3.36 -8.23
N MET A 385 0.82 -2.39 -8.40
CA MET A 385 -0.15 -2.04 -7.36
C MET A 385 -1.07 -3.23 -7.05
N ALA A 386 -1.59 -3.91 -8.08
CA ALA A 386 -2.40 -5.10 -7.93
C ALA A 386 -1.67 -6.24 -7.18
N ALA A 387 -0.39 -6.46 -7.49
CA ALA A 387 0.43 -7.47 -6.81
C ALA A 387 0.63 -7.14 -5.32
N TYR A 388 0.85 -5.87 -4.99
CA TYR A 388 0.96 -5.42 -3.60
C TYR A 388 -0.35 -5.61 -2.83
N LEU A 389 -1.48 -5.17 -3.39
CA LEU A 389 -2.82 -5.35 -2.79
C LEU A 389 -3.16 -6.84 -2.59
N SER A 390 -2.80 -7.69 -3.56
CA SER A 390 -2.97 -9.15 -3.43
C SER A 390 -2.12 -9.73 -2.31
N THR A 391 -0.90 -9.21 -2.12
CA THR A 391 0.00 -9.62 -1.03
C THR A 391 -0.57 -9.21 0.33
N LEU A 392 -1.10 -7.99 0.44
CA LEU A 392 -1.79 -7.52 1.65
C LEU A 392 -2.98 -8.42 2.01
N ALA A 393 -3.79 -8.81 1.02
CA ALA A 393 -4.91 -9.72 1.21
C ALA A 393 -4.45 -11.07 1.79
N GLN A 394 -3.41 -11.67 1.19
CA GLN A 394 -2.86 -12.94 1.64
C GLN A 394 -2.29 -12.87 3.07
N GLN A 395 -1.59 -11.78 3.40
CA GLN A 395 -1.06 -11.55 4.74
C GLN A 395 -2.17 -11.44 5.78
N GLU A 396 -3.26 -10.73 5.48
CA GLU A 396 -4.39 -10.59 6.40
C GLU A 396 -5.18 -11.89 6.56
N VAL A 397 -5.35 -12.70 5.50
CA VAL A 397 -5.95 -14.05 5.60
C VAL A 397 -5.10 -14.93 6.51
N GLN A 398 -3.80 -15.02 6.26
CA GLN A 398 -2.88 -15.83 7.08
C GLN A 398 -2.88 -15.38 8.54
N ARG A 399 -2.95 -14.07 8.80
CA ARG A 399 -3.06 -13.51 10.14
C ARG A 399 -4.36 -13.94 10.83
N ARG A 400 -5.50 -13.88 10.14
CA ARG A 400 -6.80 -14.32 10.68
C ARG A 400 -6.83 -15.81 10.96
N ASP A 401 -6.27 -16.63 10.08
CA ASP A 401 -6.16 -18.08 10.28
C ASP A 401 -5.23 -18.43 11.46
N ALA A 402 -4.13 -17.67 11.63
CA ALA A 402 -3.20 -17.82 12.75
C ALA A 402 -3.77 -17.28 14.08
N SER A 403 -4.81 -16.43 14.05
CA SER A 403 -5.40 -15.76 15.21
C SER A 403 -6.31 -16.61 16.10
N ALA A 404 -6.34 -17.93 15.90
CA ALA A 404 -6.80 -18.89 16.92
C ALA A 404 -5.86 -18.94 18.17
N GLN A 405 -4.91 -18.02 18.30
CA GLN A 405 -3.93 -17.87 19.38
C GLN A 405 -4.02 -16.46 20.02
N PRO A 406 -3.84 -16.30 21.35
CA PRO A 406 -4.17 -15.06 22.09
C PRO A 406 -3.30 -13.82 21.79
N ASN A 407 -2.22 -13.93 21.02
CA ASN A 407 -1.22 -12.87 20.81
C ASN A 407 -1.01 -12.49 19.33
N ALA A 408 -2.02 -12.67 18.48
CA ALA A 408 -1.89 -12.36 17.06
C ALA A 408 -1.71 -10.85 16.80
N THR A 409 -0.81 -10.54 15.87
CA THR A 409 -0.45 -9.21 15.39
C THR A 409 -1.64 -8.37 14.92
N SER A 410 -1.38 -7.07 14.89
CA SER A 410 -2.24 -5.95 14.58
C SER A 410 -3.31 -6.16 13.48
N PRO A 411 -4.63 -6.10 13.76
CA PRO A 411 -5.66 -6.21 12.72
C PRO A 411 -5.63 -5.06 11.70
N MET A 412 -5.69 -5.41 10.41
CA MET A 412 -5.92 -4.45 9.34
C MET A 412 -7.36 -3.91 9.40
N ILE A 413 -7.51 -2.60 9.56
CA ILE A 413 -8.81 -1.94 9.73
C ILE A 413 -9.29 -1.18 8.48
N GLY A 414 -8.41 -0.94 7.51
CA GLY A 414 -8.76 -0.31 6.24
C GLY A 414 -7.60 -0.18 5.27
N VAL A 415 -7.91 0.08 4.00
CA VAL A 415 -6.94 0.39 2.96
C VAL A 415 -7.33 1.68 2.24
N VAL A 416 -6.43 2.65 2.20
CA VAL A 416 -6.53 3.84 1.34
C VAL A 416 -5.80 3.55 0.03
N VAL A 417 -6.45 3.77 -1.10
CA VAL A 417 -5.87 3.53 -2.42
C VAL A 417 -5.95 4.79 -3.27
N ALA A 418 -4.83 5.17 -3.87
CA ALA A 418 -4.75 6.31 -4.78
C ALA A 418 -4.17 5.87 -6.13
N ALA A 419 -4.99 5.84 -7.18
CA ALA A 419 -4.62 5.37 -8.52
C ALA A 419 -5.08 6.35 -9.61
N ALA A 420 -4.16 6.71 -10.53
CA ALA A 420 -4.42 7.68 -11.60
C ALA A 420 -4.89 7.01 -12.90
N GLY A 421 -6.21 6.90 -13.14
CA GLY A 421 -6.80 6.47 -14.43
C GLY A 421 -7.65 5.19 -14.35
N SER A 422 -7.83 4.49 -15.48
CA SER A 422 -8.54 3.18 -15.56
C SER A 422 -7.62 1.99 -15.24
N TRP A 423 -7.54 1.61 -13.96
CA TRP A 423 -6.60 0.61 -13.41
C TRP A 423 -7.33 -0.70 -13.13
N THR A 424 -7.50 -1.52 -14.15
CA THR A 424 -8.34 -2.73 -14.11
C THR A 424 -7.77 -3.84 -13.23
N HIS A 425 -6.45 -3.96 -13.12
CA HIS A 425 -5.81 -5.01 -12.30
C HIS A 425 -5.88 -4.68 -10.82
N ALA A 426 -5.62 -3.42 -10.45
CA ALA A 426 -5.79 -2.95 -9.08
C ALA A 426 -7.23 -3.12 -8.61
N ALA A 427 -8.22 -2.80 -9.47
CA ALA A 427 -9.64 -3.04 -9.17
C ALA A 427 -9.92 -4.53 -8.86
N ALA A 428 -9.47 -5.44 -9.72
CA ALA A 428 -9.63 -6.88 -9.48
C ALA A 428 -8.93 -7.38 -8.20
N ALA A 429 -7.76 -6.82 -7.86
CA ALA A 429 -7.06 -7.15 -6.62
C ALA A 429 -7.82 -6.65 -5.37
N ILE A 430 -8.51 -5.52 -5.47
CA ILE A 430 -9.36 -5.02 -4.38
C ILE A 430 -10.62 -5.89 -4.25
N ASP A 431 -11.25 -6.31 -5.36
CA ASP A 431 -12.37 -7.26 -5.30
C ASP A 431 -11.97 -8.56 -4.59
N ALA A 432 -10.75 -9.05 -4.88
CA ALA A 432 -10.18 -10.21 -4.20
C ALA A 432 -9.92 -9.95 -2.71
N LEU A 433 -9.44 -8.75 -2.34
CA LEU A 433 -9.28 -8.34 -0.95
C LEU A 433 -10.63 -8.32 -0.22
N HIS A 434 -11.68 -7.76 -0.82
CA HIS A 434 -13.03 -7.76 -0.26
C HIS A 434 -13.56 -9.18 -0.04
N ALA A 435 -13.43 -10.05 -1.06
CA ALA A 435 -13.87 -11.43 -0.99
C ALA A 435 -13.15 -12.24 0.08
N ALA A 436 -11.85 -11.96 0.31
CA ALA A 436 -11.01 -12.73 1.23
C ALA A 436 -11.11 -12.26 2.69
N VAL A 437 -11.18 -10.95 2.95
CA VAL A 437 -10.98 -10.39 4.31
C VAL A 437 -12.01 -9.34 4.74
N GLN A 438 -12.95 -8.90 3.89
CA GLN A 438 -13.96 -7.89 4.25
C GLN A 438 -13.37 -6.61 4.89
N VAL A 439 -12.15 -6.24 4.51
CA VAL A 439 -11.51 -4.99 4.93
C VAL A 439 -12.03 -3.86 4.03
N PRO A 440 -12.42 -2.70 4.59
CA PRO A 440 -12.94 -1.61 3.80
C PRO A 440 -11.83 -0.90 3.04
N VAL A 441 -12.13 -0.46 1.81
CA VAL A 441 -11.20 0.21 0.90
C VAL A 441 -11.78 1.54 0.42
N MET A 442 -11.02 2.61 0.64
CA MET A 442 -11.38 3.96 0.21
C MET A 442 -10.45 4.43 -0.91
N GLY A 443 -11.05 4.85 -2.03
CA GLY A 443 -10.31 5.42 -3.15
C GLY A 443 -10.17 6.93 -3.00
N ILE A 444 -8.98 7.49 -3.18
CA ILE A 444 -8.75 8.95 -3.10
C ILE A 444 -8.20 9.53 -4.41
N ASN A 445 -8.49 10.82 -4.66
CA ASN A 445 -8.02 11.58 -5.83
C ASN A 445 -8.14 10.83 -7.18
N LYS A 446 -9.27 10.13 -7.39
CA LYS A 446 -9.56 9.36 -8.60
C LYS A 446 -10.43 10.19 -9.56
N VAL A 447 -10.12 10.18 -10.86
CA VAL A 447 -11.01 10.73 -11.89
C VAL A 447 -12.06 9.67 -12.25
N LEU A 448 -13.33 9.97 -12.02
CA LEU A 448 -14.45 9.09 -12.40
C LEU A 448 -14.85 9.39 -13.85
N VAL A 449 -14.43 8.54 -14.78
CA VAL A 449 -14.70 8.70 -16.22
C VAL A 449 -15.75 7.70 -16.71
N GLY A 450 -16.88 8.18 -17.22
CA GLY A 450 -17.95 7.36 -17.81
C GLY A 450 -18.81 6.63 -16.77
N SER A 451 -19.62 5.65 -17.21
CA SER A 451 -20.34 4.75 -16.30
C SER A 451 -19.35 3.75 -15.68
N GLN A 452 -18.48 4.19 -14.76
CA GLN A 452 -17.69 3.26 -13.96
C GLN A 452 -18.62 2.55 -12.98
N THR A 453 -19.27 1.50 -13.47
CA THR A 453 -19.96 0.48 -12.70
C THR A 453 -18.99 -0.43 -11.94
N GLN A 454 -17.70 -0.10 -11.81
CA GLN A 454 -16.70 -1.05 -11.30
C GLN A 454 -16.64 -1.09 -9.76
N HIS A 455 -16.99 -2.28 -9.27
CA HIS A 455 -17.41 -2.69 -7.93
C HIS A 455 -16.32 -2.82 -6.84
N SER A 456 -15.17 -2.16 -6.99
CA SER A 456 -14.03 -2.51 -6.15
C SER A 456 -13.78 -1.63 -4.95
N TYR A 457 -14.46 -0.49 -4.78
CA TYR A 457 -14.21 0.41 -3.65
C TYR A 457 -15.48 0.60 -2.85
N ASP A 458 -15.33 0.73 -1.54
CA ASP A 458 -16.49 0.90 -0.67
C ASP A 458 -16.90 2.35 -0.52
N SER A 459 -15.96 3.26 -0.76
CA SER A 459 -16.18 4.70 -0.75
C SER A 459 -15.09 5.40 -1.55
N TYR A 460 -15.40 6.60 -2.03
CA TYR A 460 -14.44 7.48 -2.67
C TYR A 460 -14.36 8.81 -1.94
N MET A 461 -13.16 9.38 -1.85
CA MET A 461 -12.95 10.76 -1.42
C MET A 461 -12.15 11.53 -2.47
N LEU A 462 -12.82 12.43 -3.18
CA LEU A 462 -12.29 13.06 -4.40
C LEU A 462 -12.96 14.41 -4.65
N MET A 463 -12.52 15.14 -5.67
CA MET A 463 -13.14 16.38 -6.13
C MET A 463 -13.78 16.18 -7.51
N SER A 464 -14.94 16.79 -7.74
CA SER A 464 -15.55 16.88 -9.06
C SER A 464 -14.75 17.81 -9.98
N ASN A 465 -14.29 17.29 -11.12
CA ASN A 465 -13.57 18.08 -12.11
C ASN A 465 -14.50 19.06 -12.85
N GLN A 466 -15.73 18.63 -13.13
CA GLN A 466 -16.71 19.49 -13.79
C GLN A 466 -17.17 20.64 -12.89
N GLU A 467 -17.49 20.35 -11.63
CA GLU A 467 -17.90 21.36 -10.67
C GLU A 467 -16.74 22.31 -10.36
N ALA A 468 -15.49 21.82 -10.32
CA ALA A 468 -14.31 22.67 -10.20
C ALA A 468 -14.23 23.72 -11.32
N GLY A 469 -14.38 23.28 -12.58
CA GLY A 469 -14.41 24.18 -13.74
C GLY A 469 -15.59 25.15 -13.68
N ARG A 470 -16.79 24.66 -13.33
CA ARG A 470 -18.02 25.46 -13.23
C ARG A 470 -17.89 26.57 -12.17
N GLN A 471 -17.47 26.22 -10.95
CA GLN A 471 -17.32 27.18 -9.86
C GLN A 471 -16.23 28.19 -10.14
N ALA A 472 -15.10 27.77 -10.73
CA ALA A 472 -14.04 28.69 -11.15
C ALA A 472 -14.56 29.75 -12.15
N ALA A 473 -15.31 29.32 -13.17
CA ALA A 473 -15.88 30.22 -14.17
C ALA A 473 -16.92 31.17 -13.56
N GLN A 474 -17.84 30.66 -12.73
CA GLN A 474 -18.83 31.47 -12.02
C GLN A 474 -18.18 32.47 -11.07
N PHE A 475 -17.13 32.06 -10.37
CA PHE A 475 -16.39 32.92 -9.46
C PHE A 475 -15.69 34.05 -10.22
N ALA A 476 -14.96 33.75 -11.29
CA ALA A 476 -14.32 34.76 -12.12
C ALA A 476 -15.33 35.75 -12.73
N TRP A 477 -16.46 35.25 -13.25
CA TRP A 477 -17.54 36.09 -13.79
C TRP A 477 -18.11 37.05 -12.73
N LYS A 478 -18.39 36.55 -11.53
CA LYS A 478 -18.88 37.36 -10.41
C LYS A 478 -17.90 38.47 -9.99
N HIS A 479 -16.61 38.29 -10.26
CA HIS A 479 -15.56 39.29 -10.01
C HIS A 479 -15.28 40.20 -11.22
N GLY A 480 -16.16 40.21 -12.23
CA GLY A 480 -16.13 41.18 -13.33
C GLY A 480 -15.22 40.82 -14.50
N TYR A 481 -14.67 39.61 -14.53
CA TYR A 481 -13.90 39.14 -15.67
C TYR A 481 -14.85 38.75 -16.82
N THR A 482 -14.50 39.18 -18.03
CA THR A 482 -15.31 38.97 -19.25
C THR A 482 -14.57 38.18 -20.33
N LYS A 483 -13.26 37.98 -20.18
CA LYS A 483 -12.44 37.17 -21.10
C LYS A 483 -11.42 36.29 -20.38
N MET A 484 -11.48 34.98 -20.60
CA MET A 484 -10.59 34.01 -19.95
C MET A 484 -9.88 33.07 -20.93
N THR A 485 -8.73 32.53 -20.51
CA THR A 485 -8.04 31.43 -21.20
C THR A 485 -7.68 30.32 -20.20
N CYS A 486 -7.94 29.08 -20.57
CA CYS A 486 -7.61 27.91 -19.75
C CYS A 486 -6.44 27.12 -20.35
N PHE A 487 -5.45 26.77 -19.54
CA PHE A 487 -4.32 25.95 -19.95
C PHE A 487 -4.57 24.49 -19.57
N HIS A 488 -4.57 23.61 -20.58
CA HIS A 488 -4.86 22.18 -20.42
C HIS A 488 -3.72 21.32 -20.97
N GLU A 489 -3.64 20.05 -20.56
CA GLU A 489 -2.40 19.27 -20.71
C GLU A 489 -2.57 18.04 -21.63
N THR A 490 -3.78 17.51 -21.74
CA THR A 490 -4.04 16.31 -22.54
C THR A 490 -4.24 16.63 -24.02
N SER A 491 -4.17 15.58 -24.84
CA SER A 491 -4.46 15.67 -26.28
C SER A 491 -5.96 15.82 -26.60
N VAL A 492 -6.86 15.61 -25.63
CA VAL A 492 -8.31 15.65 -25.84
C VAL A 492 -8.98 16.40 -24.68
N VAL A 493 -9.57 17.56 -24.98
CA VAL A 493 -10.36 18.34 -24.01
C VAL A 493 -11.82 17.93 -24.17
N ASP A 494 -12.29 17.03 -23.31
CA ASP A 494 -13.69 16.60 -23.29
C ASP A 494 -14.26 16.48 -21.87
N TRP A 495 -15.59 16.40 -21.78
CA TRP A 495 -16.38 16.30 -20.55
C TRP A 495 -16.05 15.07 -19.68
N THR A 496 -15.36 14.08 -20.25
CA THR A 496 -15.05 12.79 -19.63
C THR A 496 -13.56 12.64 -19.26
N SER A 497 -12.73 13.62 -19.58
CA SER A 497 -11.27 13.58 -19.35
C SER A 497 -10.85 14.22 -18.03
N SER A 498 -9.57 14.10 -17.66
CA SER A 498 -8.97 14.91 -16.59
C SER A 498 -9.09 16.42 -16.85
N ASP A 499 -9.16 16.83 -18.13
CA ASP A 499 -9.27 18.22 -18.60
C ASP A 499 -10.74 18.70 -18.67
N ALA A 500 -11.67 17.93 -18.07
CA ALA A 500 -13.05 18.37 -17.90
C ALA A 500 -13.14 19.71 -17.16
N ARG A 501 -12.14 20.07 -16.34
CA ARG A 501 -12.07 21.36 -15.64
C ARG A 501 -12.06 22.53 -16.62
N CYS A 502 -11.13 22.55 -17.58
CA CYS A 502 -11.09 23.57 -18.62
C CYS A 502 -12.34 23.55 -19.53
N TYR A 503 -12.80 22.36 -19.93
CA TYR A 503 -13.99 22.23 -20.79
C TYR A 503 -15.25 22.82 -20.14
N VAL A 504 -15.52 22.48 -18.88
CA VAL A 504 -16.70 22.98 -18.15
C VAL A 504 -16.54 24.45 -17.79
N ALA A 505 -15.33 24.90 -17.44
CA ALA A 505 -15.08 26.31 -17.22
C ALA A 505 -15.43 27.13 -18.47
N GLU A 506 -14.96 26.72 -19.65
CA GLU A 506 -15.22 27.42 -20.91
C GLU A 506 -16.71 27.54 -21.21
N SER A 507 -17.40 26.40 -21.25
CA SER A 507 -18.83 26.36 -21.56
C SER A 507 -19.66 27.17 -20.56
N THR A 508 -19.33 27.09 -19.26
CA THR A 508 -19.99 27.88 -18.21
C THR A 508 -19.75 29.38 -18.40
N PHE A 509 -18.51 29.79 -18.66
CA PHE A 509 -18.17 31.21 -18.82
C PHE A 509 -18.82 31.81 -20.06
N ARG A 510 -18.88 31.06 -21.17
CA ARG A 510 -19.62 31.45 -22.38
C ARG A 510 -21.11 31.57 -22.11
N ALA A 511 -21.71 30.63 -21.37
CA ALA A 511 -23.12 30.67 -21.01
C ALA A 511 -23.48 31.88 -20.14
N LEU A 512 -22.55 32.38 -19.32
CA LEU A 512 -22.69 33.62 -18.55
C LEU A 512 -22.56 34.90 -19.41
N GLY A 513 -22.12 34.78 -20.67
CA GLY A 513 -21.94 35.90 -21.60
C GLY A 513 -20.48 36.33 -21.81
N GLY A 514 -19.51 35.60 -21.26
CA GLY A 514 -18.07 35.88 -21.41
C GLY A 514 -17.44 35.27 -22.67
N GLN A 515 -16.24 35.75 -23.01
CA GLN A 515 -15.38 35.13 -24.01
C GLN A 515 -14.43 34.15 -23.31
N ALA A 516 -14.30 32.93 -23.82
CA ALA A 516 -13.39 31.93 -23.26
C ALA A 516 -12.60 31.22 -24.38
N SER A 517 -11.43 30.69 -24.04
CA SER A 517 -10.62 29.82 -24.91
C SER A 517 -9.81 28.85 -24.06
N TYR A 518 -9.26 27.80 -24.66
CA TYR A 518 -8.24 26.97 -24.04
C TYR A 518 -7.01 26.82 -24.93
N ILE A 519 -5.84 26.64 -24.32
CA ILE A 519 -4.55 26.46 -24.99
C ILE A 519 -3.88 25.23 -24.39
N ARG A 520 -3.41 24.32 -25.25
CA ARG A 520 -2.67 23.14 -24.82
C ARG A 520 -1.27 23.51 -24.38
N VAL A 521 -0.83 23.01 -23.23
CA VAL A 521 0.51 23.17 -22.69
C VAL A 521 1.12 21.81 -22.33
N ASP A 522 2.46 21.73 -22.35
CA ASP A 522 3.18 20.64 -21.71
C ASP A 522 3.60 21.12 -20.30
N PRO A 523 3.03 20.55 -19.23
CA PRO A 523 3.27 21.01 -17.86
C PRO A 523 4.72 20.85 -17.41
N GLN A 524 5.50 19.98 -18.06
CA GLN A 524 6.92 19.79 -17.74
C GLN A 524 7.84 20.69 -18.56
N ASN A 525 7.29 21.46 -19.51
CA ASN A 525 8.07 22.29 -20.41
C ASN A 525 7.65 23.76 -20.30
N ALA A 526 8.38 24.49 -19.47
CA ALA A 526 8.16 25.91 -19.20
C ALA A 526 8.12 26.79 -20.46
N ASN A 527 8.81 26.40 -21.55
CA ASN A 527 8.78 27.15 -22.80
C ASN A 527 7.40 27.09 -23.48
N THR A 528 6.72 25.95 -23.42
CA THR A 528 5.37 25.82 -23.99
C THR A 528 4.36 26.67 -23.22
N ILE A 529 4.49 26.73 -21.89
CA ILE A 529 3.66 27.56 -21.03
C ILE A 529 3.92 29.04 -21.31
N ALA A 530 5.18 29.46 -21.45
CA ALA A 530 5.52 30.84 -21.80
C ALA A 530 4.91 31.27 -23.15
N GLN A 531 4.92 30.38 -24.15
CA GLN A 531 4.26 30.63 -25.44
C GLN A 531 2.74 30.75 -25.31
N ALA A 532 2.10 29.88 -24.52
CA ALA A 532 0.67 29.93 -24.24
C ALA A 532 0.27 31.22 -23.51
N VAL A 533 1.08 31.68 -22.56
CA VAL A 533 0.90 32.97 -21.88
C VAL A 533 1.00 34.13 -22.87
N ALA A 534 2.01 34.15 -23.73
CA ALA A 534 2.16 35.18 -24.75
C ALA A 534 0.95 35.22 -25.71
N GLN A 535 0.45 34.05 -26.12
CA GLN A 535 -0.75 33.93 -26.95
C GLN A 535 -2.02 34.41 -26.21
N ALA A 536 -2.19 34.07 -24.94
CA ALA A 536 -3.31 34.55 -24.13
C ALA A 536 -3.31 36.08 -24.00
N ILE A 537 -2.13 36.68 -23.78
CA ILE A 537 -1.97 38.14 -23.74
C ILE A 537 -2.37 38.77 -25.08
N GLN A 538 -1.89 38.22 -26.20
CA GLN A 538 -2.25 38.71 -27.54
C GLN A 538 -3.75 38.62 -27.82
N ASN A 539 -4.43 37.61 -27.27
CA ASN A 539 -5.87 37.44 -27.39
C ASN A 539 -6.66 38.41 -26.48
N GLY A 540 -6.01 39.23 -25.66
CA GLY A 540 -6.68 40.16 -24.73
C GLY A 540 -7.31 39.45 -23.53
N THR A 541 -6.78 38.28 -23.15
CA THR A 541 -7.25 37.53 -21.97
C THR A 541 -7.08 38.35 -20.70
N GLN A 542 -8.12 38.39 -19.86
CA GLN A 542 -8.09 39.08 -18.57
C GLN A 542 -7.70 38.14 -17.43
N ILE A 543 -8.06 36.85 -17.53
CA ILE A 543 -7.74 35.84 -16.54
C ILE A 543 -7.31 34.52 -17.17
N VAL A 544 -6.25 33.92 -16.63
CA VAL A 544 -5.71 32.63 -17.05
C VAL A 544 -5.95 31.58 -15.97
N PHE A 545 -6.45 30.42 -16.38
CA PHE A 545 -6.64 29.25 -15.53
C PHE A 545 -5.58 28.18 -15.81
N SER A 546 -5.00 27.62 -14.76
CA SER A 546 -4.11 26.45 -14.84
C SER A 546 -4.70 25.26 -14.09
N GLU A 547 -4.61 24.07 -14.67
CA GLU A 547 -5.22 22.86 -14.11
C GLU A 547 -4.36 22.13 -13.06
N THR A 548 -3.04 22.04 -13.27
CA THR A 548 -2.16 21.25 -12.41
C THR A 548 -1.11 22.06 -11.66
N SER A 549 -0.65 21.48 -10.55
CA SER A 549 0.44 22.01 -9.72
C SER A 549 1.73 22.30 -10.51
N ALA A 550 2.00 21.55 -11.58
CA ALA A 550 3.19 21.72 -12.43
C ALA A 550 3.08 22.94 -13.35
N ALA A 551 1.88 23.26 -13.84
CA ALA A 551 1.65 24.40 -14.72
C ALA A 551 1.55 25.75 -13.97
N LEU A 552 1.20 25.74 -12.68
CA LEU A 552 0.98 26.96 -11.88
C LEU A 552 2.22 27.86 -11.82
N SER A 553 3.38 27.32 -11.41
CA SER A 553 4.59 28.11 -11.20
C SER A 553 5.13 28.73 -12.50
N PRO A 554 5.31 27.96 -13.59
CA PRO A 554 5.76 28.54 -14.86
C PRO A 554 4.77 29.54 -15.46
N THR A 555 3.47 29.39 -15.21
CA THR A 555 2.46 30.37 -15.65
C THR A 555 2.66 31.71 -14.94
N ILE A 556 2.86 31.70 -13.62
CA ILE A 556 3.15 32.92 -12.83
C ILE A 556 4.44 33.58 -13.34
N ASP A 557 5.50 32.80 -13.56
CA ASP A 557 6.80 33.34 -14.01
C ASP A 557 6.71 33.96 -15.40
N ALA A 558 6.02 33.31 -16.35
CA ALA A 558 5.80 33.85 -17.69
C ALA A 558 4.96 35.14 -17.66
N LEU A 559 3.92 35.20 -16.82
CA LEU A 559 3.12 36.41 -16.64
C LEU A 559 3.96 37.54 -16.03
N LYS A 560 4.80 37.25 -15.03
CA LYS A 560 5.72 38.25 -14.44
C LYS A 560 6.71 38.78 -15.47
N ALA A 561 7.31 37.89 -16.27
CA ALA A 561 8.25 38.26 -17.32
C ALA A 561 7.61 39.16 -18.41
N SER A 562 6.31 39.01 -18.65
CA SER A 562 5.57 39.85 -19.60
C SER A 562 5.24 41.26 -19.09
N GLY A 563 5.40 41.54 -17.79
CA GLY A 563 5.09 42.84 -17.17
C GLY A 563 3.59 43.12 -16.92
N VAL A 564 2.70 42.23 -17.36
CA VAL A 564 1.24 42.39 -17.21
C VAL A 564 0.63 41.56 -16.09
N TYR A 565 1.42 40.85 -15.28
CA TYR A 565 0.89 40.09 -14.14
C TYR A 565 0.20 40.96 -13.07
N GLY A 566 -0.96 40.52 -12.59
CA GLY A 566 -1.67 41.09 -11.43
C GLY A 566 -3.19 41.09 -11.55
N ILE A 567 -3.86 41.78 -10.62
CA ILE A 567 -5.32 41.98 -10.60
C ILE A 567 -5.63 43.43 -11.00
N GLY A 568 -6.62 43.63 -11.88
CA GLY A 568 -7.11 44.96 -12.28
C GLY A 568 -6.91 45.29 -13.76
N ALA A 569 -7.24 46.53 -14.14
CA ALA A 569 -7.24 46.96 -15.54
C ALA A 569 -5.83 46.91 -16.16
N GLY A 570 -5.73 46.37 -17.38
CA GLY A 570 -4.46 46.23 -18.09
C GLY A 570 -3.53 45.13 -17.53
N LYS A 571 -4.01 44.34 -16.58
CA LYS A 571 -3.30 43.18 -16.03
C LYS A 571 -3.98 41.88 -16.46
N VAL A 572 -3.19 40.80 -16.45
CA VAL A 572 -3.65 39.43 -16.64
C VAL A 572 -3.53 38.72 -15.30
N THR A 573 -4.69 38.33 -14.80
CA THR A 573 -4.84 37.64 -13.52
C THR A 573 -4.62 36.15 -13.68
N ALA A 574 -3.95 35.51 -12.72
CA ALA A 574 -3.85 34.05 -12.66
C ALA A 574 -4.82 33.49 -11.63
N ALA A 575 -5.40 32.33 -11.94
CA ALA A 575 -6.21 31.52 -11.04
C ALA A 575 -5.96 30.02 -11.28
N SER A 576 -6.18 29.20 -10.24
CA SER A 576 -6.07 27.75 -10.35
C SER A 576 -7.44 27.09 -10.37
N ILE A 577 -7.61 26.06 -11.19
CA ILE A 577 -8.88 25.33 -11.33
C ILE A 577 -8.82 23.86 -10.92
N GLY A 578 -7.80 23.44 -10.15
CA GLY A 578 -7.95 22.22 -9.36
C GLY A 578 -6.76 21.72 -8.55
N ASP A 579 -5.56 22.25 -8.76
CA ASP A 579 -4.40 22.00 -7.89
C ASP A 579 -3.94 23.27 -7.17
N THR A 580 -3.19 23.12 -6.09
CA THR A 580 -2.54 24.26 -5.41
C THR A 580 -1.07 23.95 -5.20
N ASN A 581 -0.23 24.97 -5.15
CA ASN A 581 1.18 24.83 -4.80
C ASN A 581 1.65 26.04 -4.00
N ALA A 582 2.81 25.93 -3.33
CA ALA A 582 3.31 26.98 -2.45
C ALA A 582 3.49 28.34 -3.10
N TYR A 583 4.00 28.35 -4.34
CA TYR A 583 4.27 29.61 -5.03
C TYR A 583 2.97 30.34 -5.37
N MET A 584 1.96 29.62 -5.86
CA MET A 584 0.62 30.17 -6.11
C MET A 584 -0.04 30.68 -4.83
N LEU A 585 0.08 29.95 -3.71
CA LEU A 585 -0.46 30.38 -2.42
C LEU A 585 0.22 31.67 -1.93
N ALA A 586 1.54 31.80 -2.07
CA ALA A 586 2.25 33.04 -1.72
C ALA A 586 1.80 34.25 -2.57
N GLU A 587 1.51 34.05 -3.85
CA GLU A 587 0.96 35.12 -4.69
C GLU A 587 -0.50 35.46 -4.37
N LEU A 588 -1.28 34.48 -3.88
CA LEU A 588 -2.65 34.67 -3.39
C LEU A 588 -2.67 35.49 -2.12
N ASP A 589 -1.81 35.17 -1.14
CA ASP A 589 -1.64 35.95 0.10
C ASP A 589 -1.21 37.39 -0.20
N ALA A 590 -0.28 37.55 -1.15
CA ALA A 590 0.18 38.87 -1.58
C ALA A 590 -0.84 39.67 -2.43
N GLY A 591 -2.05 39.14 -2.64
CA GLY A 591 -3.14 39.81 -3.36
C GLY A 591 -2.91 39.98 -4.87
N ARG A 592 -2.00 39.21 -5.48
CA ARG A 592 -1.69 39.25 -6.92
C ARG A 592 -2.27 38.07 -7.71
N TYR A 593 -2.80 37.08 -7.00
CA TYR A 593 -3.50 35.91 -7.52
C TYR A 593 -4.96 35.98 -7.06
N LEU A 594 -5.94 35.61 -7.89
CA LEU A 594 -7.36 35.86 -7.55
C LEU A 594 -7.96 34.79 -6.62
N PHE A 595 -7.86 33.52 -7.03
CA PHE A 595 -8.39 32.39 -6.28
C PHE A 595 -7.72 31.09 -6.72
N GLY A 596 -7.86 30.05 -5.89
CA GLY A 596 -7.61 28.68 -6.30
C GLY A 596 -8.82 27.79 -6.06
N VAL A 597 -8.99 26.78 -6.89
CA VAL A 597 -9.85 25.64 -6.58
C VAL A 597 -9.03 24.60 -5.83
N HIS A 598 -9.41 24.35 -4.59
CA HIS A 598 -8.76 23.38 -3.72
C HIS A 598 -9.61 22.11 -3.57
N GLN A 599 -8.94 20.96 -3.59
CA GLN A 599 -9.55 19.64 -3.46
C GLN A 599 -9.42 19.01 -2.06
N SER A 600 -9.09 19.81 -1.04
CA SER A 600 -8.96 19.32 0.36
C SER A 600 -7.96 18.18 0.52
N ALA A 601 -6.76 18.34 -0.06
CA ALA A 601 -5.71 17.31 -0.07
C ALA A 601 -5.42 16.73 1.31
N PHE A 602 -5.31 17.58 2.34
CA PHE A 602 -5.08 17.15 3.72
C PHE A 602 -6.20 16.22 4.21
N LEU A 603 -7.46 16.60 3.97
CA LEU A 603 -8.61 15.80 4.39
C LEU A 603 -8.68 14.46 3.65
N GLN A 604 -8.20 14.39 2.40
CA GLN A 604 -8.11 13.14 1.64
C GLN A 604 -7.12 12.13 2.25
N GLY A 605 -6.18 12.56 3.10
CA GLY A 605 -5.36 11.65 3.90
C GLY A 605 -5.86 11.46 5.32
N TYR A 606 -6.38 12.54 5.93
CA TYR A 606 -6.77 12.58 7.34
C TYR A 606 -8.07 11.82 7.64
N LEU A 607 -9.14 12.12 6.90
CA LEU A 607 -10.47 11.55 7.18
C LEU A 607 -10.55 10.03 6.97
N PRO A 608 -9.96 9.41 5.93
CA PRO A 608 -10.06 7.97 5.72
C PRO A 608 -9.61 7.17 6.96
N THR A 609 -8.45 7.50 7.52
CA THR A 609 -7.90 6.84 8.71
C THR A 609 -8.80 7.03 9.93
N CYS A 610 -9.29 8.25 10.15
CA CYS A 610 -10.20 8.53 11.26
C CYS A 610 -11.52 7.75 11.15
N LEU A 611 -12.06 7.63 9.94
CA LEU A 611 -13.31 6.91 9.65
C LEU A 611 -13.11 5.40 9.74
N PHE A 612 -11.99 4.85 9.27
CA PHE A 612 -11.64 3.44 9.45
C PHE A 612 -11.53 3.08 10.93
N PHE A 613 -10.87 3.94 11.72
CA PHE A 613 -10.78 3.75 13.17
C PHE A 613 -12.16 3.77 13.83
N ALA A 614 -12.97 4.78 13.56
CA ALA A 614 -14.33 4.88 14.12
C ALA A 614 -15.18 3.63 13.78
N ARG A 615 -15.10 3.17 12.52
CA ARG A 615 -15.77 1.95 12.06
C ARG A 615 -15.25 0.71 12.77
N ALA A 616 -13.94 0.60 12.99
CA ALA A 616 -13.35 -0.56 13.66
C ALA A 616 -13.79 -0.65 15.13
N VAL A 617 -13.89 0.50 15.82
CA VAL A 617 -14.37 0.57 17.21
C VAL A 617 -15.83 0.11 17.33
N THR A 618 -16.71 0.49 16.40
CA THR A 618 -18.12 0.07 16.42
C THR A 618 -18.36 -1.37 15.93
N GLY A 619 -17.31 -2.07 15.50
CA GLY A 619 -17.41 -3.42 14.95
C GLY A 619 -17.91 -3.46 13.51
N GLY A 620 -17.83 -2.37 12.76
CA GLY A 620 -18.00 -2.37 11.30
C GLY A 620 -19.44 -2.29 10.79
N TYR A 621 -20.36 -1.66 11.51
CA TYR A 621 -21.73 -1.45 11.02
C TYR A 621 -21.79 -0.46 9.86
N THR A 622 -21.69 -0.95 8.64
CA THR A 622 -22.26 -0.29 7.46
C THR A 622 -22.55 -1.42 6.51
N ASP A 623 -23.81 -1.64 6.13
CA ASP A 623 -24.21 -2.65 5.14
C ASP A 623 -23.24 -2.60 3.96
N GLY A 624 -22.36 -3.61 3.90
CA GLY A 624 -21.22 -3.69 2.99
C GLY A 624 -20.30 -2.46 3.02
N ASN A 625 -19.37 -2.37 3.97
CA ASN A 625 -18.16 -1.51 3.95
C ASN A 625 -18.27 0.01 3.64
N ARG A 626 -19.46 0.54 3.34
CA ARG A 626 -19.68 1.88 2.80
C ARG A 626 -19.46 2.96 3.85
N LEU A 627 -18.24 3.48 3.91
CA LEU A 627 -17.88 4.66 4.71
C LEU A 627 -18.57 5.88 4.10
N LEU A 628 -19.64 6.34 4.78
CA LEU A 628 -20.43 7.57 4.64
C LEU A 628 -19.93 8.49 3.51
N PRO A 629 -20.65 8.64 2.37
CA PRO A 629 -21.97 9.26 2.32
C PRO A 629 -22.91 8.68 1.21
N ASP A 630 -23.86 9.49 0.73
CA ASP A 630 -25.04 9.16 -0.09
C ASP A 630 -24.77 8.36 -1.41
N PRO A 631 -25.32 7.14 -1.58
CA PRO A 631 -25.24 6.38 -2.82
C PRO A 631 -26.20 6.84 -3.92
N SER A 632 -26.97 7.92 -3.72
CA SER A 632 -27.93 8.45 -4.69
C SER A 632 -27.50 9.77 -5.34
N ALA A 633 -26.31 10.28 -5.00
CA ALA A 633 -25.78 11.49 -5.60
C ALA A 633 -25.36 11.26 -7.06
N THR A 634 -25.83 12.13 -7.97
CA THR A 634 -25.24 12.25 -9.29
C THR A 634 -23.91 12.99 -9.16
N PHE A 635 -22.82 12.34 -9.53
CA PHE A 635 -21.49 12.94 -9.56
C PHE A 635 -21.10 13.17 -11.01
N ASP A 636 -20.77 14.40 -11.38
CA ASP A 636 -20.36 14.73 -12.76
C ASP A 636 -21.39 14.34 -13.83
N GLY A 637 -22.68 14.40 -13.46
CA GLY A 637 -23.82 14.03 -14.31
C GLY A 637 -24.09 12.52 -14.40
N THR A 638 -23.35 11.69 -13.65
CA THR A 638 -23.49 10.23 -13.63
C THR A 638 -24.11 9.75 -12.32
N SER A 639 -25.09 8.88 -12.39
CA SER A 639 -25.61 8.18 -11.21
C SER A 639 -24.54 7.20 -10.71
N VAL A 640 -24.03 7.41 -9.50
CA VAL A 640 -23.03 6.54 -8.90
C VAL A 640 -23.70 5.60 -7.92
N THR A 641 -23.32 4.33 -7.89
CA THR A 641 -23.91 3.33 -6.98
C THR A 641 -23.13 3.16 -5.67
N TYR A 642 -22.13 4.01 -5.43
CA TYR A 642 -21.22 3.95 -4.28
C TYR A 642 -21.14 5.30 -3.55
N PRO A 643 -20.83 5.30 -2.23
CA PRO A 643 -20.58 6.51 -1.43
C PRO A 643 -19.45 7.40 -1.98
N ILE A 644 -19.69 8.71 -2.14
CA ILE A 644 -18.65 9.70 -2.49
C ILE A 644 -18.57 10.86 -1.48
N ILE A 645 -17.47 10.96 -0.76
CA ILE A 645 -17.08 12.16 -0.02
C ILE A 645 -16.46 13.14 -1.03
N ASN A 646 -17.25 14.11 -1.48
CA ASN A 646 -16.78 15.17 -2.34
C ASN A 646 -15.97 16.18 -1.50
N ALA A 647 -14.65 16.02 -1.54
CA ALA A 647 -13.68 16.78 -0.75
C ALA A 647 -13.52 18.23 -1.25
N GLY A 648 -13.89 18.50 -2.51
CA GLY A 648 -13.92 19.83 -3.13
C GLY A 648 -14.90 19.85 -4.32
N PRO A 649 -14.92 20.88 -5.17
CA PRO A 649 -14.07 22.06 -5.13
C PRO A 649 -14.40 22.98 -3.95
N VAL A 650 -13.36 23.52 -3.33
CA VAL A 650 -13.45 24.64 -2.38
C VAL A 650 -12.68 25.82 -2.96
N ILE A 651 -13.34 26.96 -3.14
CA ILE A 651 -12.68 28.19 -3.59
C ILE A 651 -11.89 28.79 -2.43
N ILE A 652 -10.58 28.87 -2.58
CA ILE A 652 -9.68 29.56 -1.65
C ILE A 652 -9.32 30.94 -2.20
N THR A 653 -9.29 31.94 -1.31
CA THR A 653 -8.94 33.33 -1.65
C THR A 653 -7.91 33.87 -0.65
N SER A 654 -7.47 35.11 -0.80
CA SER A 654 -6.63 35.77 0.23
C SER A 654 -7.31 35.86 1.61
N ALA A 655 -8.64 35.75 1.68
CA ALA A 655 -9.36 35.66 2.95
C ALA A 655 -9.14 34.32 3.67
N SER A 656 -8.66 33.28 2.97
CA SER A 656 -8.32 31.95 3.51
C SER A 656 -6.90 31.91 4.11
N SER A 657 -6.49 32.99 4.79
CA SER A 657 -5.09 33.34 5.09
C SER A 657 -4.25 32.22 5.73
N ARG A 658 -4.77 31.47 6.72
CA ARG A 658 -3.96 30.41 7.35
C ARG A 658 -3.80 29.16 6.49
N TYR A 659 -4.85 28.73 5.78
CA TYR A 659 -4.74 27.63 4.83
C TYR A 659 -3.67 27.96 3.76
N VAL A 660 -3.71 29.19 3.25
CA VAL A 660 -2.77 29.72 2.27
C VAL A 660 -1.34 29.72 2.83
N ASN A 661 -1.16 30.21 4.06
CA ASN A 661 0.16 30.30 4.67
C ASN A 661 0.74 28.92 5.05
N CYS A 662 -0.05 28.02 5.61
CA CYS A 662 0.44 26.72 6.08
C CYS A 662 0.62 25.70 4.95
N SER A 663 -0.29 25.68 3.96
CA SER A 663 -0.13 24.79 2.79
C SER A 663 1.04 25.21 1.90
N SER A 664 1.42 26.49 1.91
CA SER A 664 2.64 26.95 1.24
C SER A 664 3.93 26.45 1.88
N ALA A 665 3.90 26.18 3.18
CA ALA A 665 5.06 25.70 3.94
C ALA A 665 5.14 24.16 4.02
N LEU A 666 4.00 23.46 3.83
CA LEU A 666 3.91 21.99 3.74
C LEU A 666 4.51 21.41 2.45
N ASN A 667 4.56 22.22 1.40
CA ASN A 667 5.32 21.89 0.22
C ASN A 667 6.79 22.22 0.52
N GLY A 668 7.56 21.24 0.97
CA GLY A 668 9.01 21.35 1.11
C GLY A 668 9.69 21.91 -0.17
N PRO A 669 11.00 22.21 -0.14
CA PRO A 669 11.67 22.96 -1.19
C PRO A 669 11.30 22.44 -2.58
N THR A 670 10.70 23.32 -3.38
CA THR A 670 10.28 23.01 -4.75
C THR A 670 11.54 22.65 -5.54
N MET A 671 11.68 21.40 -5.98
CA MET A 671 12.74 21.05 -6.93
C MET A 671 12.40 21.68 -8.28
N LEU A 672 12.80 22.93 -8.47
CA LEU A 672 12.94 23.52 -9.79
C LEU A 672 14.14 22.83 -10.46
N ASN A 673 13.84 21.80 -11.26
CA ASN A 673 14.76 21.03 -12.10
C ASN A 673 15.74 20.10 -11.34
N PRO A 674 15.40 18.81 -11.14
CA PRO A 674 16.39 17.87 -10.64
C PRO A 674 17.34 17.53 -11.78
N GLY A 675 18.60 17.96 -11.68
CA GLY A 675 19.65 17.24 -12.39
C GLY A 675 19.65 15.79 -11.92
N PRO A 676 20.10 14.81 -12.73
CA PRO A 676 20.17 13.39 -12.35
C PRO A 676 21.06 13.10 -11.12
N ASN A 677 21.67 14.12 -10.53
CA ASN A 677 22.52 14.07 -9.34
C ASN A 677 21.89 14.69 -8.08
N ASP A 678 20.76 15.41 -8.17
CA ASP A 678 20.17 16.16 -7.02
C ASP A 678 19.22 15.32 -6.14
N ILE A 679 19.00 14.06 -6.49
CA ILE A 679 18.16 13.12 -5.71
C ILE A 679 18.90 12.61 -4.44
N ARG A 680 20.18 12.98 -4.27
CA ARG A 680 21.10 12.32 -3.33
C ARG A 680 21.11 12.87 -1.91
N ASP A 681 20.52 14.04 -1.66
CA ASP A 681 20.64 14.73 -0.35
C ASP A 681 19.30 15.08 0.35
N PHE A 682 18.14 14.67 -0.18
CA PHE A 682 16.87 14.95 0.48
C PHE A 682 16.43 13.79 1.38
N GLY A 683 16.84 13.85 2.64
CA GLY A 683 16.02 13.31 3.71
C GLY A 683 14.69 14.05 3.69
N PHE A 684 13.62 13.35 3.36
CA PHE A 684 12.27 13.92 3.30
C PHE A 684 11.99 14.63 4.63
N GLN A 685 11.78 15.94 4.58
CA GLN A 685 11.25 16.68 5.72
C GLN A 685 9.82 16.18 5.93
N TYR A 686 9.59 15.56 7.08
CA TYR A 686 8.24 15.25 7.55
C TYR A 686 7.61 16.57 7.93
N VAL A 687 6.57 16.96 7.21
CA VAL A 687 5.90 18.23 7.45
C VAL A 687 4.54 17.88 8.05
N ALA A 688 4.53 17.54 9.34
CA ALA A 688 3.27 17.40 10.09
C ALA A 688 2.63 18.79 10.20
N TRP A 689 1.29 18.90 10.24
CA TRP A 689 0.67 20.21 10.50
C TRP A 689 1.24 20.75 11.81
N PRO A 690 1.77 22.00 11.86
CA PRO A 690 2.66 22.39 12.95
C PRO A 690 1.87 22.44 14.25
N ARG A 691 2.23 21.61 15.25
CA ARG A 691 1.56 21.56 16.56
C ARG A 691 2.34 22.35 17.60
N CYS A 692 1.67 23.15 18.44
CA CYS A 692 2.40 23.97 19.42
C CYS A 692 2.98 23.17 20.59
N ASP A 693 2.43 21.99 20.86
CA ASP A 693 2.60 21.27 22.13
C ASP A 693 3.33 19.94 21.95
N VAL A 694 3.37 19.46 20.70
CA VAL A 694 4.40 18.53 20.26
C VAL A 694 5.67 19.36 20.26
N LYS A 695 6.55 19.14 21.24
CA LYS A 695 7.96 19.48 21.00
C LYS A 695 8.31 18.71 19.74
N PRO A 696 8.61 19.36 18.60
CA PRO A 696 9.22 18.63 17.52
C PRO A 696 10.44 17.92 18.11
N VAL A 697 10.92 16.87 17.45
CA VAL A 697 12.36 16.59 17.48
C VAL A 697 13.01 17.96 17.32
N GLN A 698 13.56 18.52 18.41
CA GLN A 698 13.86 19.96 18.44
C GLN A 698 14.72 20.26 17.21
N SER A 699 14.61 21.43 16.58
CA SER A 699 15.65 21.81 15.61
C SER A 699 17.00 21.66 16.32
N GLY A 700 17.82 20.72 15.84
CA GLY A 700 19.06 20.28 16.50
C GLY A 700 19.02 19.01 17.39
N GLN A 701 17.87 18.32 17.56
CA GLN A 701 17.83 17.06 18.29
C GLN A 701 18.37 15.93 17.40
N VAL A 702 19.51 15.43 17.85
CA VAL A 702 20.26 14.37 17.23
C VAL A 702 19.47 13.06 17.33
N LEU A 703 18.87 12.60 16.23
CA LEU A 703 18.52 11.19 16.13
C LEU A 703 19.81 10.39 16.23
N GLN A 704 19.87 9.43 17.15
CA GLN A 704 21.00 8.53 17.23
C GLN A 704 20.99 7.65 15.97
N VAL A 705 21.84 7.98 15.01
CA VAL A 705 22.06 7.15 13.82
C VAL A 705 22.93 5.97 14.23
N ASN A 706 22.27 4.85 14.47
CA ASN A 706 22.93 3.58 14.70
C ASN A 706 23.34 3.01 13.34
N THR A 707 24.63 2.88 13.10
CA THR A 707 25.11 2.20 11.90
C THR A 707 24.99 0.70 12.12
N PHE A 708 24.21 0.04 11.29
CA PHE A 708 24.13 -1.41 11.24
C PHE A 708 25.51 -1.99 10.92
N SER A 709 26.05 -2.74 11.87
CA SER A 709 27.21 -3.59 11.68
C SER A 709 26.79 -5.04 11.74
N PHE A 710 27.35 -5.87 10.86
CA PHE A 710 27.16 -7.31 10.91
C PHE A 710 27.53 -7.86 12.30
N SER A 711 26.73 -8.78 12.84
CA SER A 711 27.06 -9.41 14.11
C SER A 711 28.35 -10.21 14.01
N SER A 712 29.00 -10.46 15.14
CA SER A 712 30.24 -11.26 15.23
C SER A 712 30.10 -12.64 14.57
N GLY A 713 28.91 -13.24 14.59
CA GLY A 713 28.62 -14.49 13.88
C GLY A 713 28.67 -14.38 12.36
N HIS A 714 28.14 -13.30 11.78
CA HIS A 714 28.15 -13.10 10.32
C HIS A 714 29.57 -12.82 9.83
N VAL A 715 30.30 -11.92 10.49
CA VAL A 715 31.70 -11.61 10.18
C VAL A 715 32.58 -12.86 10.40
N GLY A 716 32.36 -13.59 11.48
CA GLY A 716 33.03 -14.85 11.76
C GLY A 716 32.78 -15.91 10.69
N SER A 717 31.55 -16.00 10.16
CA SER A 717 31.23 -16.89 9.03
C SER A 717 32.00 -16.49 7.76
N SER A 718 32.09 -15.19 7.46
CA SER A 718 32.87 -14.70 6.32
C SER A 718 34.35 -15.05 6.45
N ILE A 719 34.93 -14.84 7.63
CA ILE A 719 36.34 -15.17 7.92
C ILE A 719 36.58 -16.68 7.82
N ALA A 720 35.69 -17.50 8.37
CA ALA A 720 35.81 -18.95 8.32
C ALA A 720 35.78 -19.46 6.87
N VAL A 721 34.87 -18.95 6.04
CA VAL A 721 34.79 -19.31 4.61
C VAL A 721 36.06 -18.89 3.86
N SER A 722 36.55 -17.66 4.07
CA SER A 722 37.81 -17.20 3.47
C SER A 722 39.01 -18.03 3.93
N ALA A 723 39.09 -18.39 5.21
CA ALA A 723 40.19 -19.16 5.77
C ALA A 723 40.20 -20.61 5.23
N VAL A 724 39.06 -21.30 5.28
CA VAL A 724 38.93 -22.68 4.79
C VAL A 724 39.19 -22.75 3.29
N GLY A 725 38.54 -21.87 2.52
CA GLY A 725 38.74 -21.78 1.08
C GLY A 725 40.19 -21.41 0.71
N GLY A 726 40.79 -20.50 1.47
CA GLY A 726 42.16 -20.04 1.28
C GLY A 726 43.20 -21.13 1.54
N ILE A 727 43.08 -21.85 2.66
CA ILE A 727 43.97 -22.98 3.00
C ILE A 727 43.88 -24.07 1.92
N LEU A 728 42.67 -24.39 1.48
CA LEU A 728 42.46 -25.37 0.40
C LEU A 728 43.15 -24.94 -0.89
N ALA A 729 42.89 -23.71 -1.36
CA ALA A 729 43.47 -23.21 -2.60
C ALA A 729 45.00 -23.04 -2.53
N ALA A 730 45.55 -22.63 -1.38
CA ALA A 730 46.99 -22.55 -1.15
C ALA A 730 47.65 -23.92 -1.17
N GLY A 731 47.03 -24.93 -0.53
CA GLY A 731 47.49 -26.33 -0.58
C GLY A 731 47.50 -26.89 -2.00
N ILE A 732 46.44 -26.60 -2.78
CA ILE A 732 46.36 -26.96 -4.20
C ILE A 732 47.49 -26.27 -4.99
N LEU A 733 47.74 -24.97 -4.76
CA LEU A 733 48.81 -24.24 -5.45
C LEU A 733 50.20 -24.81 -5.13
N ALA A 734 50.46 -25.14 -3.87
CA ALA A 734 51.69 -25.80 -3.43
C ALA A 734 51.85 -27.17 -4.11
N ALA A 735 50.78 -27.98 -4.14
CA ALA A 735 50.77 -29.27 -4.84
C ALA A 735 51.04 -29.13 -6.35
N VAL A 736 50.46 -28.13 -7.01
CA VAL A 736 50.74 -27.82 -8.42
C VAL A 736 52.22 -27.49 -8.61
N GLY A 737 52.83 -26.73 -7.68
CA GLY A 737 54.26 -26.40 -7.67
C GLY A 737 55.16 -27.64 -7.51
N VAL A 738 54.84 -28.51 -6.55
CA VAL A 738 55.59 -29.76 -6.27
C VAL A 738 55.50 -30.73 -7.45
N TYR A 739 54.29 -30.96 -7.96
CA TYR A 739 54.05 -31.94 -9.02
C TYR A 739 54.25 -31.38 -10.44
N ARG A 740 54.74 -30.14 -10.61
CA ARG A 740 54.88 -29.45 -11.91
C ARG A 740 55.66 -30.22 -12.98
N LYS A 741 56.58 -31.11 -12.58
CA LYS A 741 57.40 -31.91 -13.49
C LYS A 741 56.76 -33.25 -13.91
N ARG A 742 55.66 -33.67 -13.26
CA ARG A 742 54.96 -34.93 -13.57
C ARG A 742 54.20 -34.83 -14.90
N ALA A 743 54.14 -35.93 -15.66
CA ALA A 743 53.53 -35.95 -16.99
C ALA A 743 52.06 -35.52 -16.99
N ALA A 744 51.28 -35.95 -15.99
CA ALA A 744 49.87 -35.59 -15.82
C ALA A 744 49.63 -34.07 -15.63
N MET A 745 50.58 -33.36 -14.99
CA MET A 745 50.49 -31.90 -14.81
C MET A 745 51.01 -31.14 -16.03
N LYS A 746 52.03 -31.67 -16.71
CA LYS A 746 52.65 -31.05 -17.89
C LYS A 746 51.70 -31.00 -19.10
N SER A 747 50.85 -32.01 -19.29
CA SER A 747 49.86 -32.04 -20.38
C SER A 747 48.81 -30.92 -20.29
N GLY A 748 48.51 -30.46 -19.08
CA GLY A 748 47.45 -29.48 -18.78
C GLY A 748 47.87 -28.01 -18.72
N SER A 749 49.08 -27.67 -19.18
CA SER A 749 49.75 -26.38 -19.00
C SER A 749 49.74 -25.87 -17.54
N VAL A 750 50.81 -26.20 -16.82
CA VAL A 750 51.03 -25.86 -15.41
C VAL A 750 50.85 -24.36 -15.13
N ARG A 751 51.33 -23.48 -16.03
CA ARG A 751 51.27 -22.02 -15.85
C ARG A 751 49.83 -21.49 -15.76
N PHE A 752 48.96 -21.86 -16.71
CA PHE A 752 47.56 -21.45 -16.70
C PHE A 752 46.78 -22.07 -15.55
N THR A 753 47.12 -23.30 -15.17
CA THR A 753 46.54 -23.95 -13.99
C THR A 753 46.93 -23.22 -12.70
N ALA A 754 48.18 -22.77 -12.57
CA ALA A 754 48.62 -21.96 -11.44
C ALA A 754 47.92 -20.59 -11.39
N VAL A 755 47.73 -19.91 -12.54
CA VAL A 755 46.97 -18.65 -12.61
C VAL A 755 45.52 -18.84 -12.18
N LEU A 756 44.86 -19.90 -12.64
CA LEU A 756 43.49 -20.22 -12.24
C LEU A 756 43.37 -20.43 -10.72
N VAL A 757 44.28 -21.19 -10.12
CA VAL A 757 44.28 -21.46 -8.68
C VAL A 757 44.59 -20.18 -7.88
N ALA A 758 45.53 -19.35 -8.35
CA ALA A 758 45.86 -18.08 -7.70
C ALA A 758 44.69 -17.08 -7.74
N CYS A 759 43.97 -16.98 -8.87
CA CYS A 759 42.78 -16.12 -8.95
C CYS A 759 41.64 -16.66 -8.09
N SER A 760 41.47 -17.98 -8.04
CA SER A 760 40.48 -18.65 -7.17
C SER A 760 40.75 -18.38 -5.68
N LEU A 761 42.02 -18.41 -5.27
CA LEU A 761 42.45 -18.01 -3.93
C LEU A 761 42.10 -16.54 -3.62
N ALA A 762 42.34 -15.64 -4.58
CA ALA A 762 42.01 -14.23 -4.43
C ALA A 762 40.49 -14.00 -4.31
N ILE A 763 39.66 -14.69 -5.11
CA ILE A 763 38.18 -14.62 -5.02
C ILE A 763 37.68 -15.06 -3.63
N LEU A 764 38.20 -16.17 -3.10
CA LEU A 764 37.82 -16.66 -1.77
C LEU A 764 38.25 -15.69 -0.65
N SER A 765 39.32 -14.93 -0.87
CA SER A 765 39.79 -13.89 0.04
C SER A 765 38.94 -12.60 -0.04
N LEU A 766 38.23 -12.35 -1.15
CA LEU A 766 37.34 -11.20 -1.30
C LEU A 766 36.10 -11.28 -0.39
N ALA A 767 35.70 -12.46 0.09
CA ALA A 767 34.54 -12.60 0.98
C ALA A 767 34.67 -11.72 2.25
N PHE A 768 35.88 -11.48 2.73
CA PHE A 768 36.15 -10.51 3.81
C PHE A 768 35.81 -9.07 3.40
N LEU A 769 36.14 -8.65 2.18
CA LEU A 769 35.82 -7.30 1.68
C LEU A 769 34.31 -7.07 1.57
N PHE A 770 33.50 -8.11 1.37
CA PHE A 770 32.03 -8.01 1.35
C PHE A 770 31.41 -7.85 2.73
N ALA A 771 32.08 -8.32 3.80
CA ALA A 771 31.63 -8.18 5.19
C ALA A 771 31.96 -6.80 5.80
N MET A 772 32.83 -6.01 5.16
CA MET A 772 33.19 -4.66 5.61
C MET A 772 32.05 -3.64 5.36
N PRO A 773 31.98 -2.52 6.10
CA PRO A 773 31.01 -1.46 5.82
C PRO A 773 31.21 -0.84 4.43
N ALA A 774 30.13 -0.58 3.70
CA ALA A 774 30.22 -0.01 2.35
C ALA A 774 30.77 1.43 2.38
N SER A 775 31.68 1.73 1.47
CA SER A 775 32.16 3.08 1.15
C SER A 775 32.32 3.20 -0.35
N ARG A 776 32.33 4.41 -0.91
CA ARG A 776 32.47 4.64 -2.36
C ARG A 776 33.69 3.91 -2.96
N GLN A 777 34.83 4.00 -2.26
CA GLN A 777 36.05 3.31 -2.66
C GLN A 777 35.87 1.79 -2.56
N LEU A 778 35.31 1.29 -1.45
CA LEU A 778 35.15 -0.14 -1.26
C LEU A 778 34.13 -0.76 -2.23
N CYS A 779 33.05 -0.05 -2.57
CA CYS A 779 32.08 -0.48 -3.58
C CYS A 779 32.71 -0.58 -4.97
N SER A 780 33.58 0.37 -5.31
CA SER A 780 34.40 0.34 -6.52
C SER A 780 35.35 -0.87 -6.54
N TRP A 781 36.04 -1.13 -5.42
CA TRP A 781 36.95 -2.28 -5.29
C TRP A 781 36.22 -3.63 -5.33
N ARG A 782 35.05 -3.74 -4.69
CA ARG A 782 34.21 -4.94 -4.73
C ARG A 782 33.83 -5.30 -6.16
N LEU A 783 33.34 -4.32 -6.91
CA LEU A 783 32.99 -4.49 -8.32
C LEU A 783 34.22 -4.88 -9.14
N ALA A 784 35.29 -4.07 -9.09
CA ALA A 784 36.45 -4.26 -9.94
C ALA A 784 37.16 -5.60 -9.69
N LEU A 785 37.48 -5.91 -8.43
CA LEU A 785 38.25 -7.10 -8.08
C LEU A 785 37.46 -8.38 -8.36
N PHE A 786 36.19 -8.42 -7.96
CA PHE A 786 35.37 -9.62 -8.16
C PHE A 786 35.20 -9.92 -9.65
N SER A 787 34.79 -8.91 -10.44
CA SER A 787 34.53 -9.08 -11.87
C SER A 787 35.79 -9.44 -12.66
N ILE A 788 36.93 -8.81 -12.38
CA ILE A 788 38.18 -9.12 -13.10
C ILE A 788 38.65 -10.53 -12.76
N LEU A 789 38.68 -10.91 -11.48
CA LEU A 789 39.19 -12.22 -11.06
C LEU A 789 38.31 -13.37 -11.59
N VAL A 790 36.98 -13.23 -11.53
CA VAL A 790 36.08 -14.26 -12.05
C VAL A 790 36.22 -14.40 -13.57
N THR A 791 36.38 -13.28 -14.30
CA THR A 791 36.62 -13.33 -15.75
C THR A 791 37.94 -14.01 -16.09
N VAL A 792 39.02 -13.79 -15.33
CA VAL A 792 40.30 -14.49 -15.56
C VAL A 792 40.13 -16.00 -15.39
N VAL A 793 39.44 -16.46 -14.34
CA VAL A 793 39.15 -17.88 -14.11
C VAL A 793 38.36 -18.47 -15.28
N LEU A 794 37.28 -17.81 -15.69
CA LEU A 794 36.43 -18.23 -16.81
C LEU A 794 37.20 -18.26 -18.13
N SER A 795 38.01 -17.24 -18.40
CA SER A 795 38.81 -17.13 -19.62
C SER A 795 39.89 -18.22 -19.70
N VAL A 796 40.51 -18.58 -18.57
CA VAL A 796 41.46 -19.69 -18.50
C VAL A 796 40.77 -21.04 -18.75
N LEU A 797 39.62 -21.29 -18.13
CA LEU A 797 38.83 -22.51 -18.38
C LEU A 797 38.44 -22.61 -19.86
N PHE A 798 37.96 -21.51 -20.43
CA PHE A 798 37.53 -21.44 -21.83
C PHE A 798 38.70 -21.66 -22.79
N ALA A 799 39.82 -20.99 -22.59
CA ALA A 799 41.01 -21.15 -23.44
C ALA A 799 41.58 -22.58 -23.37
N LYS A 800 41.53 -23.24 -22.20
CA LYS A 800 41.90 -24.66 -22.06
C LYS A 800 40.94 -25.58 -22.80
N MET A 801 39.64 -25.32 -22.73
CA MET A 801 38.64 -26.11 -23.44
C MET A 801 38.74 -25.93 -24.96
N LEU A 802 38.93 -24.69 -25.43
CA LEU A 802 39.21 -24.40 -26.84
C LEU A 802 40.47 -25.08 -27.35
N ARG A 803 41.52 -25.16 -26.53
CA ARG A 803 42.73 -25.90 -26.90
C ARG A 803 42.44 -27.37 -27.11
N VAL A 804 41.69 -28.00 -26.20
CA VAL A 804 41.29 -29.42 -26.32
C VAL A 804 40.50 -29.60 -27.61
N TYR A 805 39.47 -28.80 -27.84
CA TYR A 805 38.65 -28.85 -29.05
C TYR A 805 39.48 -28.71 -30.34
N ARG A 806 40.37 -27.70 -30.42
CA ARG A 806 41.22 -27.45 -31.60
C ARG A 806 42.19 -28.60 -31.88
N VAL A 807 42.76 -29.22 -30.85
CA VAL A 807 43.67 -30.37 -31.02
C VAL A 807 42.93 -31.55 -31.65
N PHE A 808 41.71 -31.86 -31.19
CA PHE A 808 40.92 -32.94 -31.77
C PHE A 808 40.36 -32.61 -33.15
N ALA A 809 39.83 -31.40 -33.35
CA ALA A 809 39.32 -30.96 -34.65
C ALA A 809 40.41 -30.99 -35.73
N ASN A 810 41.62 -30.53 -35.42
CA ASN A 810 42.76 -30.55 -36.35
C ASN A 810 43.33 -31.96 -36.57
N ALA A 811 43.32 -32.81 -35.54
CA ALA A 811 43.74 -34.21 -35.68
C ALA A 811 42.76 -35.00 -36.57
N MET A 812 41.45 -34.75 -36.45
CA MET A 812 40.41 -35.39 -37.27
C MET A 812 40.43 -34.92 -38.72
N THR A 813 40.77 -33.66 -39.01
CA THR A 813 40.78 -33.11 -40.37
C THR A 813 42.08 -33.32 -41.14
N ASN A 814 43.25 -33.31 -40.47
CA ASN A 814 44.54 -33.26 -41.17
C ASN A 814 45.46 -34.48 -40.95
N GLY A 815 45.05 -35.48 -40.14
CA GLY A 815 45.79 -36.74 -39.95
C GLY A 815 47.20 -36.59 -39.32
N LYS A 816 47.59 -35.40 -38.86
CA LYS A 816 48.91 -35.08 -38.27
C LYS A 816 48.78 -34.78 -36.78
N LYS A 817 49.88 -34.96 -36.02
CA LYS A 817 49.99 -34.52 -34.61
C LYS A 817 49.71 -33.02 -34.50
N ALA A 818 48.51 -32.66 -34.05
CA ALA A 818 48.13 -31.26 -33.83
C ALA A 818 48.57 -30.80 -32.44
N SER A 819 49.36 -29.73 -32.39
CA SER A 819 49.76 -29.06 -31.14
C SER A 819 49.37 -27.58 -31.19
N THR A 820 48.80 -27.08 -30.09
CA THR A 820 48.47 -25.66 -29.93
C THR A 820 49.49 -25.01 -29.01
N SER A 821 50.03 -23.85 -29.40
CA SER A 821 51.03 -23.10 -28.63
C SER A 821 50.45 -22.41 -27.40
N ASP A 822 51.21 -22.36 -26.31
CA ASP A 822 50.82 -21.64 -25.08
C ASP A 822 50.58 -20.14 -25.33
N VAL A 823 51.27 -19.55 -26.32
CA VAL A 823 51.05 -18.14 -26.75
C VAL A 823 49.62 -17.91 -27.23
N ARG A 824 49.02 -18.88 -27.94
CA ARG A 824 47.62 -18.77 -28.38
C ARG A 824 46.63 -18.86 -27.23
N VAL A 825 46.92 -19.70 -26.24
CA VAL A 825 46.10 -19.80 -25.02
C VAL A 825 46.17 -18.50 -24.21
N LEU A 826 47.37 -17.92 -24.06
CA LEU A 826 47.54 -16.63 -23.40
C LEU A 826 46.77 -15.51 -24.12
N ARG A 827 46.85 -15.45 -25.45
CA ARG A 827 46.08 -14.50 -26.26
C ARG A 827 44.57 -14.63 -26.00
N ASP A 828 44.04 -15.85 -26.04
CA ASP A 828 42.60 -16.08 -25.83
C ASP A 828 42.16 -15.66 -24.42
N VAL A 829 43.00 -15.86 -23.39
CA VAL A 829 42.76 -15.39 -22.01
C VAL A 829 42.77 -13.86 -21.92
N LEU A 830 43.74 -13.21 -22.56
CA LEU A 830 43.86 -11.74 -22.56
C LEU A 830 42.70 -11.06 -23.28
N VAL A 831 42.25 -11.63 -24.42
CA VAL A 831 41.08 -11.11 -25.15
C VAL A 831 39.83 -11.16 -24.28
N GLY A 832 39.54 -12.31 -23.65
CA GLY A 832 38.40 -12.43 -22.74
C GLY A 832 38.47 -11.44 -21.56
N THR A 833 39.64 -11.36 -20.92
CA THR A 833 39.81 -10.48 -19.76
C THR A 833 39.72 -8.98 -20.11
N SER A 834 40.24 -8.58 -21.27
CA SER A 834 40.26 -7.18 -21.70
C SER A 834 38.87 -6.54 -21.81
N ILE A 835 37.86 -7.31 -22.22
CA ILE A 835 36.49 -6.81 -22.35
C ILE A 835 35.90 -6.47 -20.98
N THR A 836 36.09 -7.32 -19.97
CA THR A 836 35.66 -7.01 -18.60
C THR A 836 36.39 -5.79 -18.03
N VAL A 837 37.70 -5.67 -18.28
CA VAL A 837 38.47 -4.50 -17.83
C VAL A 837 37.92 -3.22 -18.44
N ILE A 838 37.58 -3.22 -19.74
CA ILE A 838 36.95 -2.06 -20.41
C ILE A 838 35.60 -1.74 -19.77
N ILE A 839 34.74 -2.73 -19.55
CA ILE A 839 33.42 -2.52 -18.91
C ILE A 839 33.58 -1.91 -17.51
N VAL A 840 34.52 -2.42 -16.71
CA VAL A 840 34.80 -1.90 -15.36
C VAL A 840 35.32 -0.47 -15.43
N ILE A 841 36.27 -0.15 -16.32
CA ILE A 841 36.79 1.21 -16.50
C ILE A 841 35.66 2.18 -16.89
N LEU A 842 34.82 1.81 -17.86
CA LEU A 842 33.69 2.63 -18.28
C LEU A 842 32.68 2.83 -17.15
N THR A 843 32.40 1.78 -16.38
CA THR A 843 31.52 1.87 -15.21
C THR A 843 32.08 2.85 -14.19
N LEU A 844 33.37 2.73 -13.83
CA LEU A 844 34.01 3.61 -12.86
C LEU A 844 34.18 5.06 -13.35
N ALA A 845 34.31 5.27 -14.67
CA ALA A 845 34.48 6.59 -15.26
C ALA A 845 33.16 7.34 -15.45
N ILE A 846 32.09 6.64 -15.87
CA ILE A 846 30.80 7.26 -16.22
C ILE A 846 29.85 7.28 -15.02
N ASN A 847 29.72 6.15 -14.31
CA ASN A 847 28.81 5.99 -13.18
C ASN A 847 29.45 5.15 -12.06
N PRO A 848 30.44 5.69 -11.32
CA PRO A 848 31.09 4.96 -10.25
C PRO A 848 30.07 4.50 -9.19
N PRO A 849 30.21 3.28 -8.63
CA PRO A 849 29.33 2.79 -7.57
C PRO A 849 29.41 3.67 -6.32
N ASP A 850 28.26 3.95 -5.72
CA ASP A 850 28.16 4.72 -4.48
C ASP A 850 27.74 3.85 -3.30
N ALA A 851 28.10 4.30 -2.11
CA ALA A 851 27.62 3.72 -0.87
C ALA A 851 26.41 4.53 -0.40
N VAL A 852 25.28 3.87 -0.24
CA VAL A 852 24.00 4.49 0.11
C VAL A 852 23.52 3.91 1.42
N ASN A 853 23.04 4.78 2.31
CA ASN A 853 22.46 4.37 3.58
C ASN A 853 21.01 3.96 3.34
N VAL A 854 20.69 2.72 3.68
CA VAL A 854 19.33 2.18 3.64
C VAL A 854 18.83 2.04 5.08
N GLU A 855 17.63 2.56 5.34
CA GLU A 855 17.00 2.42 6.65
C GLU A 855 16.49 0.99 6.86
N ILE A 856 16.88 0.36 7.96
CA ILE A 856 16.49 -1.02 8.26
C ILE A 856 15.63 -1.16 9.52
N ALA A 857 15.62 -0.16 10.41
CA ALA A 857 14.76 -0.11 11.60
C ALA A 857 14.69 1.31 12.17
N ARG A 858 13.53 1.71 12.68
CA ARG A 858 13.31 3.01 13.34
C ARG A 858 12.64 2.83 14.69
N GLY A 859 13.28 3.38 15.73
CA GLY A 859 12.71 3.52 17.08
C GLY A 859 12.30 4.96 17.36
N SER A 860 11.84 5.23 18.59
CA SER A 860 11.41 6.57 19.03
C SER A 860 12.51 7.64 18.93
N ASP A 861 13.77 7.28 19.24
CA ASP A 861 14.89 8.22 19.35
C ASP A 861 16.12 7.84 18.50
N SER A 862 16.01 6.77 17.69
CA SER A 862 17.14 6.25 16.92
C SER A 862 16.70 5.64 15.59
N VAL A 863 17.51 5.85 14.55
CA VAL A 863 17.36 5.20 13.25
C VAL A 863 18.55 4.30 13.02
N THR A 864 18.29 3.06 12.63
CA THR A 864 19.34 2.12 12.26
C THR A 864 19.49 2.11 10.73
N VAL A 865 20.67 2.47 10.25
CA VAL A 865 20.98 2.54 8.82
C VAL A 865 22.07 1.54 8.44
N ALA A 866 21.92 0.86 7.31
CA ALA A 866 22.93 0.00 6.73
C ALA A 866 23.55 0.67 5.49
N ALA A 867 24.87 0.82 5.46
CA ALA A 867 25.57 1.29 4.27
C ALA A 867 25.69 0.14 3.25
N MET A 868 25.08 0.29 2.08
CA MET A 868 25.03 -0.71 1.01
C MET A 868 25.61 -0.15 -0.29
N CYS A 869 26.18 -1.02 -1.14
CA CYS A 869 26.70 -0.59 -2.44
C CYS A 869 25.57 -0.54 -3.47
N GLN A 870 25.33 0.63 -4.06
CA GLN A 870 24.39 0.78 -5.15
C GLN A 870 25.13 0.82 -6.49
N TYR A 871 24.74 -0.08 -7.39
CA TYR A 871 25.30 -0.18 -8.74
C TYR A 871 24.32 0.35 -9.77
N ASN A 872 24.83 1.06 -10.78
CA ASN A 872 24.01 1.49 -11.92
C ASN A 872 23.43 0.26 -12.65
N SER A 873 22.12 0.26 -12.85
CA SER A 873 21.40 -0.88 -13.44
C SER A 873 21.96 -1.27 -14.82
N THR A 874 22.19 -0.30 -15.69
CA THR A 874 22.67 -0.54 -17.06
C THR A 874 24.04 -1.22 -17.08
N TRP A 875 25.02 -0.66 -16.37
CA TRP A 875 26.38 -1.20 -16.34
C TRP A 875 26.46 -2.57 -15.65
N LYS A 876 25.65 -2.78 -14.60
CA LYS A 876 25.51 -4.07 -13.92
C LYS A 876 25.03 -5.16 -14.88
N TRP A 877 23.98 -4.89 -15.67
CA TRP A 877 23.45 -5.87 -16.62
C TRP A 877 24.37 -6.13 -17.82
N ILE A 878 25.09 -5.10 -18.31
CA ILE A 878 26.11 -5.28 -19.35
C ILE A 878 27.21 -6.25 -18.87
N LEU A 879 27.67 -6.06 -17.64
CA LEU A 879 28.70 -6.92 -17.03
C LEU A 879 28.20 -8.35 -16.83
N TYR A 880 27.01 -8.55 -16.27
CA TYR A 880 26.40 -9.88 -16.10
C TYR A 880 26.15 -10.57 -17.43
N GLY A 881 25.69 -9.83 -18.44
CA GLY A 881 25.51 -10.34 -19.80
C GLY A 881 26.81 -10.84 -20.43
N TYR A 882 27.91 -10.10 -20.25
CA TYR A 882 29.23 -10.53 -20.72
C TYR A 882 29.71 -11.82 -20.03
N LEU A 883 29.59 -11.91 -18.71
CA LEU A 883 29.96 -13.11 -17.96
C LEU A 883 29.13 -14.33 -18.38
N ALA A 884 27.81 -14.14 -18.55
CA ALA A 884 26.91 -15.18 -19.04
C ALA A 884 27.30 -15.65 -20.45
N LEU A 885 27.65 -14.73 -21.35
CA LEU A 885 28.11 -15.07 -22.70
C LEU A 885 29.37 -15.95 -22.67
N VAL A 886 30.36 -15.63 -21.83
CA VAL A 886 31.59 -16.44 -21.71
C VAL A 886 31.26 -17.86 -21.22
N VAL A 887 30.37 -18.00 -20.24
CA VAL A 887 29.93 -19.31 -19.74
C VAL A 887 29.17 -20.09 -20.82
N LEU A 888 28.23 -19.46 -21.52
CA LEU A 888 27.45 -20.08 -22.60
C LEU A 888 28.33 -20.57 -23.75
N LEU A 889 29.31 -19.76 -24.18
CA LEU A 889 30.30 -20.17 -25.16
C LEU A 889 31.13 -21.36 -24.66
N GLY A 890 31.51 -21.37 -23.37
CA GLY A 890 32.18 -22.50 -22.73
C GLY A 890 31.34 -23.79 -22.74
N CYS A 891 30.05 -23.70 -22.39
CA CYS A 891 29.10 -24.81 -22.48
C CYS A 891 28.95 -25.31 -23.93
N TYR A 892 28.87 -24.40 -24.91
CA TYR A 892 28.78 -24.75 -26.33
C TYR A 892 30.01 -25.54 -26.83
N ILE A 893 31.22 -25.06 -26.53
CA ILE A 893 32.45 -25.79 -26.87
C ILE A 893 32.53 -27.12 -26.11
N SER A 894 32.01 -27.17 -24.89
CA SER A 894 31.93 -28.40 -24.10
C SER A 894 31.02 -29.45 -24.73
N TYR A 895 29.86 -29.03 -25.23
CA TYR A 895 28.97 -29.89 -26.01
C TYR A 895 29.66 -30.43 -27.28
N LYS A 896 30.37 -29.57 -28.03
CA LYS A 896 31.14 -29.97 -29.21
C LYS A 896 32.30 -30.92 -28.92
N SER A 897 32.72 -31.02 -27.66
CA SER A 897 33.86 -31.83 -27.22
C SER A 897 33.43 -33.11 -26.50
N TRP A 898 32.14 -33.46 -26.53
CA TRP A 898 31.57 -34.59 -25.79
C TRP A 898 32.07 -35.96 -26.27
N ASP A 899 32.27 -36.11 -27.58
CA ASP A 899 32.69 -37.37 -28.22
C ASP A 899 34.21 -37.65 -28.11
N ILE A 900 34.93 -36.87 -27.32
CA ILE A 900 36.37 -37.08 -27.09
C ILE A 900 36.58 -38.37 -26.27
N PRO A 901 37.43 -39.32 -26.73
CA PRO A 901 37.68 -40.59 -26.05
C PRO A 901 38.11 -40.43 -24.59
N SER A 902 37.70 -41.36 -23.72
CA SER A 902 37.98 -41.36 -22.28
C SER A 902 39.47 -41.44 -21.91
N SER A 903 40.35 -41.74 -22.86
CA SER A 903 41.80 -41.60 -22.69
C SER A 903 42.25 -40.15 -22.45
N PHE A 904 41.42 -39.15 -22.81
CA PHE A 904 41.63 -37.72 -22.56
C PHE A 904 40.66 -37.17 -21.51
N ASN A 905 40.78 -37.69 -20.28
CA ASN A 905 39.92 -37.32 -19.15
C ASN A 905 39.83 -35.81 -18.84
N GLU A 906 40.76 -34.98 -19.32
CA GLU A 906 40.75 -33.53 -19.10
C GLU A 906 39.50 -32.82 -19.66
N ALA A 907 38.96 -33.26 -20.80
CA ALA A 907 37.78 -32.63 -21.41
C ALA A 907 36.54 -32.75 -20.51
N ARG A 908 36.29 -33.94 -19.94
CA ARG A 908 35.13 -34.21 -19.08
C ARG A 908 35.14 -33.39 -17.79
N PHE A 909 36.32 -33.20 -17.20
CA PHE A 909 36.52 -32.41 -16.00
C PHE A 909 36.33 -30.90 -16.20
N LEU A 910 36.77 -30.37 -17.36
CA LEU A 910 36.50 -28.99 -17.74
C LEU A 910 35.01 -28.76 -18.03
N THR A 911 34.36 -29.71 -18.70
CA THR A 911 32.92 -29.70 -18.93
C THR A 911 32.14 -29.62 -17.61
N ALA A 912 32.48 -30.48 -16.63
CA ALA A 912 31.84 -30.46 -15.31
C ALA A 912 31.98 -29.09 -14.61
N ALA A 913 33.14 -28.43 -14.73
CA ALA A 913 33.34 -27.10 -14.16
C ALA A 913 32.42 -26.03 -14.81
N PHE A 914 32.25 -26.04 -16.13
CA PHE A 914 31.34 -25.10 -16.81
C PHE A 914 29.88 -25.27 -16.40
N TYR A 915 29.41 -26.52 -16.28
CA TYR A 915 28.03 -26.78 -15.83
C TYR A 915 27.78 -26.31 -14.41
N VAL A 916 28.72 -26.55 -13.47
CA VAL A 916 28.56 -26.08 -12.09
C VAL A 916 28.49 -24.56 -12.02
N ILE A 917 29.33 -23.83 -12.77
CA ILE A 917 29.27 -22.37 -12.82
C ILE A 917 27.93 -21.90 -13.41
N PHE A 918 27.48 -22.52 -14.50
CA PHE A 918 26.22 -22.16 -15.16
C PHE A 918 25.01 -22.28 -14.23
N PHE A 919 24.84 -23.44 -13.57
CA PHE A 919 23.73 -23.65 -12.64
C PHE A 919 23.84 -22.79 -11.39
N THR A 920 25.05 -22.57 -10.86
CA THR A 920 25.25 -21.67 -9.71
C THR A 920 24.88 -20.23 -10.09
N GLY A 921 25.23 -19.77 -11.30
CA GLY A 921 24.86 -18.44 -11.78
C GLY A 921 23.35 -18.24 -11.93
N ILE A 922 22.62 -19.23 -12.44
CA ILE A 922 21.15 -19.20 -12.56
C ILE A 922 20.47 -19.02 -11.21
N VAL A 923 21.02 -19.58 -10.14
CA VAL A 923 20.44 -19.53 -8.80
C VAL A 923 20.88 -18.26 -8.06
N ILE A 924 22.19 -17.96 -8.03
CA ILE A 924 22.74 -16.89 -7.20
C ILE A 924 22.40 -15.51 -7.74
N ILE A 925 22.43 -15.28 -9.06
CA ILE A 925 22.20 -13.94 -9.62
C ILE A 925 20.78 -13.42 -9.28
N PRO A 926 19.67 -14.16 -9.51
CA PRO A 926 18.34 -13.70 -9.11
C PRO A 926 18.18 -13.54 -7.60
N LEU A 927 18.79 -14.42 -6.80
CA LEU A 927 18.76 -14.31 -5.33
C LEU A 927 19.41 -13.03 -4.82
N THR A 928 20.50 -12.57 -5.45
CA THR A 928 21.14 -11.30 -5.06
C THR A 928 20.27 -10.07 -5.34
N GLU A 929 19.41 -10.13 -6.36
CA GLU A 929 18.46 -9.06 -6.65
C GLU A 929 17.26 -9.12 -5.71
N LEU A 930 16.73 -10.32 -5.43
CA LEU A 930 15.60 -10.52 -4.51
C LEU A 930 15.91 -10.07 -3.07
N LEU A 931 17.17 -10.22 -2.65
CA LEU A 931 17.61 -9.94 -1.29
C LEU A 931 18.36 -8.59 -1.17
N ALA A 932 18.28 -7.73 -2.19
CA ALA A 932 19.05 -6.48 -2.25
C ALA A 932 18.76 -5.52 -1.08
N GLU A 933 17.58 -5.60 -0.47
CA GLU A 933 17.16 -4.77 0.67
C GLU A 933 17.44 -5.42 2.03
N GLN A 934 17.93 -6.67 2.06
CA GLN A 934 18.22 -7.42 3.28
C GLN A 934 19.73 -7.63 3.44
N PRO A 935 20.46 -6.76 4.18
CA PRO A 935 21.93 -6.77 4.20
C PRO A 935 22.53 -8.09 4.71
N GLN A 936 21.88 -8.74 5.68
CA GLN A 936 22.33 -10.03 6.24
C GLN A 936 22.19 -11.17 5.22
N ALA A 937 21.02 -11.29 4.60
CA ALA A 937 20.74 -12.34 3.62
C ALA A 937 21.59 -12.17 2.36
N LEU A 938 21.77 -10.93 1.89
CA LEU A 938 22.63 -10.58 0.77
C LEU A 938 24.10 -10.97 1.01
N LEU A 939 24.63 -10.72 2.21
CA LEU A 939 26.00 -11.13 2.57
C LEU A 939 26.16 -12.65 2.53
N LEU A 940 25.21 -13.40 3.10
CA LEU A 940 25.26 -14.86 3.15
C LEU A 940 25.20 -15.48 1.74
N VAL A 941 24.30 -15.00 0.88
CA VAL A 941 24.17 -15.48 -0.50
C VAL A 941 25.44 -15.20 -1.31
N ASN A 942 26.03 -14.01 -1.16
CA ASN A 942 27.28 -13.66 -1.86
C ASN A 942 28.43 -14.57 -1.44
N ILE A 943 28.62 -14.80 -0.14
CA ILE A 943 29.72 -15.64 0.37
C ILE A 943 29.51 -17.11 -0.01
N ALA A 944 28.30 -17.63 0.13
CA ALA A 944 27.97 -19.00 -0.26
C ALA A 944 28.18 -19.22 -1.77
N GLY A 945 27.72 -18.29 -2.60
CA GLY A 945 27.90 -18.33 -4.05
C GLY A 945 29.38 -18.32 -4.46
N MET A 946 30.17 -17.41 -3.88
CA MET A 946 31.62 -17.35 -4.12
C MET A 946 32.32 -18.65 -3.73
N PHE A 947 32.02 -19.19 -2.54
CA PHE A 947 32.63 -20.42 -2.05
C PHE A 947 32.27 -21.64 -2.90
N MET A 948 30.98 -21.88 -3.12
CA MET A 948 30.48 -23.04 -3.85
C MET A 948 30.99 -23.06 -5.29
N ALA A 949 30.90 -21.94 -6.02
CA ALA A 949 31.38 -21.85 -7.39
C ALA A 949 32.90 -22.10 -7.47
N THR A 950 33.68 -21.46 -6.59
CA THR A 950 35.15 -21.50 -6.67
C THR A 950 35.72 -22.86 -6.24
N VAL A 951 35.22 -23.44 -5.14
CA VAL A 951 35.67 -24.76 -4.68
C VAL A 951 35.31 -25.85 -5.68
N ALA A 952 34.10 -25.81 -6.24
CA ALA A 952 33.70 -26.80 -7.24
C ALA A 952 34.56 -26.70 -8.52
N VAL A 953 34.90 -25.49 -8.97
CA VAL A 953 35.82 -25.30 -10.11
C VAL A 953 37.20 -25.90 -9.82
N LEU A 954 37.75 -25.68 -8.62
CA LEU A 954 39.05 -26.23 -8.23
C LEU A 954 39.03 -27.76 -8.18
N LEU A 955 38.01 -28.34 -7.55
CA LEU A 955 37.84 -29.79 -7.43
C LEU A 955 37.62 -30.46 -8.79
N CYS A 956 36.74 -29.92 -9.62
CA CYS A 956 36.45 -30.49 -10.93
C CYS A 956 37.64 -30.37 -11.88
N SER A 957 38.29 -29.20 -11.97
CA SER A 957 39.32 -28.95 -12.99
C SER A 957 40.74 -29.40 -12.60
N THR A 958 41.11 -29.25 -11.33
CA THR A 958 42.50 -29.43 -10.86
C THR A 958 42.67 -30.70 -10.02
N GLY A 959 41.66 -31.10 -9.25
CA GLY A 959 41.68 -32.28 -8.37
C GLY A 959 42.12 -33.58 -9.08
N PRO A 960 41.46 -34.00 -10.18
CA PRO A 960 41.80 -35.24 -10.88
C PRO A 960 43.25 -35.31 -11.36
N LYS A 961 43.83 -34.17 -11.75
CA LYS A 961 45.22 -34.09 -12.23
C LYS A 961 46.22 -34.24 -11.10
N LEU A 962 45.94 -33.63 -9.95
CA LEU A 962 46.78 -33.79 -8.76
C LEU A 962 46.75 -35.24 -8.26
N ILE A 963 45.59 -35.90 -8.26
CA ILE A 963 45.47 -37.32 -7.92
C ILE A 963 46.28 -38.20 -8.90
N ALA A 964 46.16 -37.94 -10.21
CA ALA A 964 46.94 -38.67 -11.21
C ALA A 964 48.45 -38.44 -11.07
N ALA A 965 48.88 -37.21 -10.74
CA ALA A 965 50.27 -36.87 -10.53
C ALA A 965 50.85 -37.47 -9.24
N TYR A 966 50.05 -37.54 -8.16
CA TYR A 966 50.40 -38.19 -6.89
C TYR A 966 50.60 -39.70 -7.08
N LYS A 967 49.65 -40.36 -7.76
CA LYS A 967 49.72 -41.80 -8.09
C LYS A 967 50.79 -42.12 -9.15
N ASN A 968 51.49 -41.10 -9.66
CA ASN A 968 52.51 -41.21 -10.71
C ASN A 968 52.02 -41.98 -11.96
N LEU A 969 50.72 -41.87 -12.26
CA LEU A 969 50.09 -42.52 -13.41
C LEU A 969 50.55 -41.80 -14.67
N ALA A 970 51.26 -42.51 -15.55
CA ALA A 970 51.58 -42.00 -16.88
C ALA A 970 50.28 -41.86 -17.68
N VAL A 971 49.95 -40.63 -18.11
CA VAL A 971 48.94 -40.42 -19.15
C VAL A 971 49.51 -41.01 -20.43
N ALA A 972 48.93 -42.11 -20.92
CA ALA A 972 49.36 -42.81 -22.11
C ALA A 972 49.43 -41.84 -23.30
N THR A 973 50.64 -41.41 -23.65
CA THR A 973 50.90 -40.63 -24.87
C THR A 973 51.39 -41.64 -25.90
N THR A 974 50.48 -42.28 -26.63
CA THR A 974 50.89 -43.19 -27.71
C THR A 974 51.46 -42.38 -28.86
N GLN A 975 52.76 -42.52 -29.09
CA GLN A 975 53.43 -41.99 -30.26
C GLN A 975 52.97 -42.75 -31.51
N ILE A 976 52.43 -42.04 -32.50
CA ILE A 976 52.26 -42.58 -33.86
C ILE A 976 53.48 -42.14 -34.67
N SER A 977 54.33 -43.12 -35.04
CA SER A 977 55.39 -43.00 -36.04
C SER A 977 55.01 -43.82 -37.27
N SER A 978 55.12 -43.19 -38.44
CA SER A 978 54.86 -43.75 -39.77
C SER A 978 55.96 -44.72 -40.20
N GLY A 979 55.60 -45.96 -40.49
CA GLY A 979 56.42 -46.97 -41.17
C GLY A 979 55.52 -47.89 -41.99
N SER A 980 55.81 -48.00 -43.29
CA SER A 980 55.01 -48.62 -44.33
C SER A 980 55.17 -50.14 -44.39
N SER A 981 54.06 -50.88 -44.26
CA SER A 981 53.78 -52.14 -45.00
C SER A 981 52.34 -52.61 -44.71
N LYS A 982 51.46 -52.64 -45.74
CA LYS A 982 50.15 -53.33 -45.69
C LYS A 982 50.35 -54.83 -46.02
N PRO A 983 49.37 -55.74 -45.80
CA PRO A 983 48.40 -55.83 -44.69
C PRO A 983 48.25 -57.29 -44.17
N ARG A 984 48.20 -57.56 -42.85
CA ARG A 984 47.52 -58.76 -42.26
C ARG A 984 47.68 -58.86 -40.74
N GLY A 985 46.57 -58.71 -40.01
CA GLY A 985 45.87 -59.87 -39.45
C GLY A 985 46.46 -60.74 -38.32
N GLN A 986 47.52 -60.36 -37.58
CA GLN A 986 48.03 -61.26 -36.51
C GLN A 986 48.22 -60.68 -35.10
N THR A 987 48.12 -59.37 -34.88
CA THR A 987 48.32 -58.80 -33.52
C THR A 987 47.02 -58.31 -32.85
N PHE A 988 45.95 -58.12 -33.62
CA PHE A 988 44.60 -57.92 -33.07
C PHE A 988 43.90 -59.26 -32.81
N GLN A 989 44.32 -60.33 -33.50
CA GLN A 989 43.81 -61.67 -33.29
C GLN A 989 44.29 -62.25 -31.94
N THR A 990 45.51 -61.98 -31.48
CA THR A 990 45.96 -62.50 -30.17
C THR A 990 45.28 -61.82 -28.97
N THR A 991 44.82 -60.57 -29.09
CA THR A 991 44.09 -59.85 -28.03
C THR A 991 42.58 -60.00 -28.10
N LEU A 992 42.01 -60.24 -29.29
CA LEU A 992 40.62 -60.70 -29.44
C LEU A 992 40.46 -62.18 -29.14
N ASP A 993 41.38 -63.07 -29.58
CA ASP A 993 41.35 -64.49 -29.22
C ASP A 993 41.55 -64.67 -27.72
N SER A 994 42.37 -63.84 -27.06
CA SER A 994 42.49 -63.88 -25.59
C SER A 994 41.21 -63.39 -24.89
N ARG A 995 40.53 -62.36 -25.42
CA ARG A 995 39.26 -61.88 -24.85
C ARG A 995 38.09 -62.81 -25.17
N ASP A 996 38.02 -63.40 -26.36
CA ASP A 996 37.03 -64.41 -26.74
C ASP A 996 37.31 -65.76 -26.05
N GLN A 997 38.57 -66.11 -25.76
CA GLN A 997 38.90 -67.25 -24.89
C GLN A 997 38.51 -66.98 -23.45
N ILE A 998 38.75 -65.78 -22.92
CA ILE A 998 38.31 -65.39 -21.56
C ILE A 998 36.79 -65.35 -21.49
N ILE A 999 36.11 -64.80 -22.51
CA ILE A 999 34.65 -64.77 -22.58
C ILE A 999 34.10 -66.19 -22.75
N LYS A 1000 34.68 -67.05 -23.60
CA LYS A 1000 34.29 -68.47 -23.71
C LYS A 1000 34.57 -69.27 -22.43
N GLN A 1001 35.67 -69.00 -21.72
CA GLN A 1001 35.95 -69.60 -20.41
C GLN A 1001 34.98 -69.11 -19.35
N LEU A 1002 34.65 -67.81 -19.32
CA LEU A 1002 33.62 -67.27 -18.42
C LEU A 1002 32.23 -67.80 -18.79
N GLN A 1003 31.88 -67.91 -20.07
CA GLN A 1003 30.61 -68.52 -20.49
C GLN A 1003 30.56 -70.00 -20.15
N ALA A 1004 31.67 -70.74 -20.30
CA ALA A 1004 31.77 -72.14 -19.90
C ALA A 1004 31.64 -72.29 -18.37
N GLN A 1005 32.32 -71.43 -17.58
CA GLN A 1005 32.19 -71.40 -16.12
C GLN A 1005 30.78 -70.99 -15.68
N ILE A 1006 30.14 -70.04 -16.36
CA ILE A 1006 28.75 -69.65 -16.08
C ILE A 1006 27.80 -70.81 -16.43
N ASN A 1007 28.00 -71.49 -17.55
CA ASN A 1007 27.18 -72.65 -17.93
C ASN A 1007 27.42 -73.85 -17.00
N GLU A 1008 28.63 -74.04 -16.50
CA GLU A 1008 28.99 -75.07 -15.51
C GLU A 1008 28.39 -74.72 -14.15
N LEU A 1009 28.49 -73.48 -13.68
CA LEU A 1009 27.83 -72.99 -12.47
C LEU A 1009 26.29 -73.01 -12.58
N GLN A 1010 25.74 -72.83 -13.77
CA GLN A 1010 24.30 -72.97 -14.02
C GLN A 1010 23.88 -74.44 -14.03
N ARG A 1011 24.70 -75.36 -14.55
CA ARG A 1011 24.48 -76.81 -14.45
C ARG A 1011 24.63 -77.31 -13.01
N GLU A 1012 25.62 -76.84 -12.26
CA GLU A 1012 25.76 -77.11 -10.83
C GLU A 1012 24.60 -76.53 -10.03
N ASN A 1013 24.14 -75.30 -10.32
CA ASN A 1013 22.94 -74.75 -9.69
C ASN A 1013 21.66 -75.51 -10.07
N ALA A 1014 21.55 -76.01 -11.30
CA ALA A 1014 20.43 -76.84 -11.71
C ALA A 1014 20.47 -78.24 -11.05
N ALA A 1015 21.65 -78.81 -10.87
CA ALA A 1015 21.88 -80.06 -10.14
C ALA A 1015 21.66 -79.91 -8.62
N LEU A 1016 22.08 -78.78 -8.03
CA LEU A 1016 21.81 -78.42 -6.63
C LEU A 1016 20.33 -78.12 -6.41
N ARG A 1017 19.63 -77.50 -7.36
CA ARG A 1017 18.17 -77.28 -7.29
C ARG A 1017 17.40 -78.59 -7.40
N THR A 1018 17.79 -79.51 -8.29
CA THR A 1018 17.17 -80.85 -8.37
C THR A 1018 17.55 -81.76 -7.19
N GLY A 1019 18.73 -81.57 -6.57
CA GLY A 1019 19.12 -82.20 -5.30
C GLY A 1019 18.34 -81.66 -4.08
N LYS A 1020 18.15 -80.34 -3.98
CA LYS A 1020 17.38 -79.70 -2.90
C LYS A 1020 15.88 -79.99 -3.01
N THR A 1021 15.36 -80.19 -4.22
CA THR A 1021 13.98 -80.67 -4.45
C THR A 1021 13.82 -82.17 -4.15
N ARG A 1022 14.92 -82.92 -3.97
CA ARG A 1022 14.93 -84.33 -3.52
C ARG A 1022 15.10 -84.47 -1.99
N GLU A 1023 15.72 -83.49 -1.31
CA GLU A 1023 15.78 -83.42 0.16
C GLU A 1023 14.52 -82.80 0.79
N THR A 1024 13.76 -81.95 0.06
CA THR A 1024 12.49 -81.37 0.56
C THR A 1024 11.31 -82.36 0.50
N THR A 1025 11.50 -83.54 -0.10
CA THR A 1025 10.51 -84.64 -0.09
C THR A 1025 10.77 -85.67 1.02
N GLN A 1026 11.74 -85.45 1.92
CA GLN A 1026 12.12 -86.40 2.98
C GLN A 1026 12.27 -85.84 4.41
N ALA A 1027 11.89 -84.57 4.67
CA ALA A 1027 11.74 -84.05 6.03
C ALA A 1027 10.36 -83.40 6.19
N THR A 1028 9.35 -84.12 6.67
CA THR A 1028 8.92 -84.10 8.09
C THR A 1028 8.74 -82.66 8.59
N ALA A 1029 7.49 -82.22 8.67
CA ALA A 1029 6.71 -82.26 9.91
C ALA A 1029 7.19 -81.21 10.93
N GLY A 1030 6.30 -80.27 11.29
CA GLY A 1030 6.49 -79.46 12.48
C GLY A 1030 6.14 -77.99 12.33
N SER A 1031 4.87 -77.70 12.63
CA SER A 1031 4.44 -76.65 13.56
C SER A 1031 4.97 -75.22 13.40
N ALA A 1032 4.07 -74.38 12.87
CA ALA A 1032 3.53 -73.17 13.49
C ALA A 1032 4.05 -72.74 14.88
N GLY A 1033 4.28 -71.43 15.04
CA GLY A 1033 4.11 -70.76 16.34
C GLY A 1033 5.06 -69.60 16.64
N ALA A 1034 4.51 -68.38 16.53
CA ALA A 1034 4.67 -67.22 17.42
C ALA A 1034 6.02 -66.48 17.62
N ILE A 1035 5.84 -65.16 17.90
CA ILE A 1035 6.65 -64.19 18.69
C ILE A 1035 6.95 -62.93 17.85
N VAL A 1036 6.10 -61.90 17.91
CA VAL A 1036 6.19 -60.69 18.79
C VAL A 1036 7.42 -59.81 18.48
N LEU A 1037 7.25 -58.84 17.57
CA LEU A 1037 7.18 -57.39 17.80
C LEU A 1037 6.99 -56.66 16.46
#